data_AF-A0A2H5FHN5-F1
#
_entry.id   AF-A0A2H5FHN5-F1
#
_cell.length_a   1.000
_cell.length_b   1.000
_cell.length_c   1.000
_cell.angle_alpha   90.00
_cell.angle_beta   90.00
_cell.angle_gamma   90.00
#
_symmetry.space_group_name_H-M   'P 1'
#
loop_
_entity.id
_entity.type
_entity.pdbx_description
1 polymer ?
#
loop_
_entity_poly.entity_id
_entity_poly.type
_entity_poly.pdbx_seq_one_letter_code
_entity_poly.pdbx_strand_id
1 'polypeptide(L)'
;MKKIVIITHAPQGTLGDPSSAAKLQHCIINEFSKQSEPIDIKVVVNVKSKYIEPVKTLFKSNMPYQLLNEFNESTLIPEIADAALIILYPTPHFFDYSTAMLIGKAKKRVLALGEYDIDLDYQHQHRCTFFSTVVGSLFLSTGVGEKNLGIYLNERDLSHKNLFDLIHPEDSSKLPKDLKQGQGLYFGYFNKIANSCTGATPARFITFAAHNNPDQTEIDIIIPLQTKDASNCSQESTVRALSERDFIENLHGLNQVLIAYYPPASGSPLYLMYHPDEGTHSQISKEEFENQQNKSDKIIRVFNPFPLQQQSIEAFLEVSESINLLTGDQSISEALSFAKTPFYQAMSWKTNFYESLKEVAQKNSFTTLYRWFELVNDKFISSKKLAAFSNKNQETLKKETQDFRNYLLKEKNLSLNITAYIRSMLTLSTYELFKTFIDNMSQNFNYYVSEQGACNKAIIGSMSLFDHFNFYLEEAESHEKNSMMSYFIEHIDQIIDVKTESIIHLLSKLKRIHPEIKISLSHSLLVNMLCAESMSHTSSIEWKFDSYIEKNALLEFKKGEMERVKRPMLDMNNIPILLELIAESQCTSTEKANLLQSIMDNLICYVSNFSSDEIDSLLKFIMQEKNPDVLQQIFTFLFTTPCYQDAIPSILVHSSKPSPYFQIPEKKRMDFLMQTLTHPHVDNILFKLTPLALQYILDELLFSNTYEKHNLFWGQRGKWPQPNFIRQIISVNNKEEQMLILQYLESAFKVTPYKKQMMIDNMDYLPAYLQEFLNSTCLIDNLNYSY
;
A
#
# COMPACT_ATOMS: atom_id res chain seq x y z
N MET A 1 -10.52 -1.96 -31.85
CA MET A 1 -11.48 -1.92 -30.73
C MET A 1 -10.68 -2.10 -29.44
N LYS A 2 -10.85 -1.23 -28.43
CA LYS A 2 -10.15 -1.42 -27.14
C LYS A 2 -10.81 -2.58 -26.39
N LYS A 3 -10.02 -3.40 -25.71
CA LYS A 3 -10.50 -4.54 -24.91
C LYS A 3 -10.35 -4.24 -23.42
N ILE A 4 -11.42 -4.40 -22.66
CA ILE A 4 -11.42 -4.37 -21.20
C ILE A 4 -11.63 -5.80 -20.70
N VAL A 5 -10.81 -6.22 -19.75
CA VAL A 5 -10.97 -7.52 -19.09
C VAL A 5 -11.27 -7.30 -17.61
N ILE A 6 -12.43 -7.79 -17.16
CA ILE A 6 -12.81 -7.79 -15.75
C ILE A 6 -12.40 -9.15 -15.17
N ILE A 7 -11.57 -9.15 -14.13
CA ILE A 7 -11.09 -10.37 -13.46
C ILE A 7 -11.81 -10.51 -12.11
N THR A 8 -12.38 -11.68 -11.87
CA THR A 8 -13.10 -12.01 -10.63
C THR A 8 -12.91 -13.48 -10.23
N HIS A 9 -13.52 -13.90 -9.12
CA HIS A 9 -13.33 -15.24 -8.54
C HIS A 9 -14.62 -15.84 -7.96
N ALA A 10 -14.64 -17.18 -7.81
CA ALA A 10 -15.70 -17.96 -7.17
C ALA A 10 -15.15 -19.21 -6.42
N PRO A 11 -14.19 -19.07 -5.47
CA PRO A 11 -13.42 -20.19 -4.90
C PRO A 11 -14.23 -21.13 -4.00
N GLN A 12 -15.44 -20.73 -3.59
CA GLN A 12 -16.33 -21.46 -2.68
C GLN A 12 -17.76 -21.61 -3.21
N GLY A 13 -17.99 -21.33 -4.51
CA GLY A 13 -19.33 -21.39 -5.11
C GLY A 13 -20.25 -20.24 -4.72
N THR A 14 -19.72 -19.22 -4.04
CA THR A 14 -20.40 -17.95 -3.84
C THR A 14 -20.56 -17.25 -5.18
N LEU A 15 -21.80 -16.95 -5.56
CA LEU A 15 -22.12 -16.29 -6.83
C LEU A 15 -22.08 -14.75 -6.75
N GLY A 16 -21.85 -14.18 -5.56
CA GLY A 16 -21.83 -12.73 -5.34
C GLY A 16 -20.84 -12.01 -6.24
N ASP A 17 -19.55 -12.36 -6.14
CA ASP A 17 -18.49 -11.72 -6.91
C ASP A 17 -18.66 -11.84 -8.43
N PRO A 18 -18.90 -13.05 -9.00
CA PRO A 18 -19.20 -13.17 -10.42
C PRO A 18 -20.47 -12.44 -10.85
N SER A 19 -21.49 -12.38 -9.99
CA SER A 19 -22.74 -11.64 -10.25
C SER A 19 -22.47 -10.14 -10.31
N SER A 20 -21.67 -9.59 -9.38
CA SER A 20 -21.26 -8.18 -9.40
C SER A 20 -20.47 -7.87 -10.67
N ALA A 21 -19.53 -8.73 -11.07
CA ALA A 21 -18.75 -8.56 -12.29
C ALA A 21 -19.61 -8.63 -13.57
N ALA A 22 -20.59 -9.55 -13.63
CA ALA A 22 -21.55 -9.62 -14.73
C ALA A 22 -22.42 -8.35 -14.80
N LYS A 23 -22.90 -7.86 -13.64
CA LYS A 23 -23.64 -6.58 -13.55
C LYS A 23 -22.78 -5.41 -14.06
N LEU A 24 -21.52 -5.31 -13.63
CA LEU A 24 -20.57 -4.30 -14.11
C LEU A 24 -20.39 -4.36 -15.63
N GLN A 25 -20.13 -5.56 -16.17
CA GLN A 25 -19.98 -5.78 -17.61
C GLN A 25 -21.20 -5.27 -18.37
N HIS A 26 -22.41 -5.64 -17.93
CA HIS A 26 -23.64 -5.22 -18.59
C HIS A 26 -23.80 -3.69 -18.58
N CYS A 27 -23.52 -3.04 -17.45
CA CYS A 27 -23.61 -1.59 -17.33
C CYS A 27 -22.63 -0.87 -18.26
N ILE A 28 -21.36 -1.29 -18.28
CA ILE A 28 -20.35 -0.66 -19.14
C ILE A 28 -20.72 -0.87 -20.62
N ILE A 29 -21.14 -2.07 -21.03
CA ILE A 29 -21.60 -2.34 -22.41
C ILE A 29 -22.73 -1.36 -22.79
N ASN A 30 -23.74 -1.22 -21.93
CA ASN A 30 -24.88 -0.36 -22.21
C ASN A 30 -24.45 1.13 -22.31
N GLU A 31 -23.64 1.63 -21.37
CA GLU A 31 -23.22 3.03 -21.36
C GLU A 31 -22.29 3.41 -22.52
N PHE A 32 -21.37 2.52 -22.93
CA PHE A 32 -20.53 2.76 -24.10
C PHE A 32 -21.32 2.68 -25.41
N SER A 33 -22.31 1.78 -25.49
CA SER A 33 -23.16 1.65 -26.69
C SER A 33 -23.96 2.93 -27.00
N LYS A 34 -24.43 3.65 -25.98
CA LYS A 34 -25.15 4.93 -26.13
C LYS A 34 -24.32 6.02 -26.80
N GLN A 35 -23.00 5.92 -26.75
CA GLN A 35 -22.08 6.96 -27.21
C GLN A 35 -21.37 6.60 -28.53
N SER A 36 -21.77 5.51 -29.19
CA SER A 36 -21.15 5.01 -30.43
C SER A 36 -19.65 4.69 -30.31
N GLU A 37 -19.18 4.36 -29.10
CA GLU A 37 -17.81 3.92 -28.84
C GLU A 37 -17.77 2.39 -28.72
N PRO A 38 -17.32 1.64 -29.74
CA PRO A 38 -17.25 0.18 -29.65
C PRO A 38 -16.10 -0.23 -28.72
N ILE A 39 -16.45 -0.96 -27.66
CA ILE A 39 -15.52 -1.52 -26.70
C ILE A 39 -15.79 -3.01 -26.52
N ASP A 40 -14.74 -3.83 -26.48
CA ASP A 40 -14.85 -5.25 -26.15
C ASP A 40 -14.73 -5.40 -24.64
N ILE A 41 -15.64 -6.13 -24.01
CA ILE A 41 -15.63 -6.33 -22.56
C ILE A 41 -15.83 -7.80 -22.27
N LYS A 42 -14.83 -8.40 -21.63
CA LYS A 42 -14.82 -9.81 -21.25
C LYS A 42 -14.65 -9.96 -19.75
N VAL A 43 -15.39 -10.90 -19.14
CA VAL A 43 -15.22 -11.26 -17.73
C VAL A 43 -14.46 -12.58 -17.62
N VAL A 44 -13.38 -12.62 -16.86
CA VAL A 44 -12.59 -13.83 -16.58
C VAL A 44 -12.80 -14.22 -15.12
N VAL A 45 -13.32 -15.43 -14.89
CA VAL A 45 -13.67 -15.93 -13.56
C VAL A 45 -12.78 -17.10 -13.19
N ASN A 46 -12.09 -17.03 -12.05
CA ASN A 46 -11.50 -18.22 -11.41
C ASN A 46 -12.58 -19.02 -10.68
N VAL A 47 -12.94 -20.19 -11.19
CA VAL A 47 -14.02 -21.02 -10.65
C VAL A 47 -13.66 -22.50 -10.67
N LYS A 48 -13.85 -23.17 -9.53
CA LYS A 48 -13.67 -24.62 -9.44
C LYS A 48 -14.72 -25.35 -10.27
N SER A 49 -14.33 -26.46 -10.88
CA SER A 49 -15.17 -27.26 -11.79
C SER A 49 -16.62 -27.52 -11.31
N LYS A 50 -16.83 -27.77 -10.01
CA LYS A 50 -18.17 -28.03 -9.44
C LYS A 50 -19.13 -26.83 -9.44
N TYR A 51 -18.64 -25.61 -9.68
CA TYR A 51 -19.44 -24.38 -9.64
C TYR A 51 -19.55 -23.69 -11.00
N ILE A 52 -19.10 -24.35 -12.08
CA ILE A 52 -19.12 -23.79 -13.44
C ILE A 52 -20.55 -23.46 -13.90
N GLU A 53 -21.49 -24.40 -13.79
CA GLU A 53 -22.86 -24.21 -14.30
C GLU A 53 -23.60 -23.06 -13.58
N PRO A 54 -23.59 -22.97 -12.24
CA PRO A 54 -24.15 -21.81 -11.53
C PRO A 54 -23.54 -20.45 -11.91
N VAL A 55 -22.27 -20.41 -12.31
CA VAL A 55 -21.62 -19.17 -12.74
C VAL A 55 -22.01 -18.80 -14.18
N LYS A 56 -22.17 -19.77 -15.08
CA LYS A 56 -22.60 -19.53 -16.47
C LYS A 56 -23.95 -18.83 -16.54
N THR A 57 -24.89 -19.17 -15.66
CA THR A 57 -26.25 -18.61 -15.66
C THR A 57 -26.29 -17.11 -15.29
N LEU A 58 -25.20 -16.54 -14.78
CA LEU A 58 -25.10 -15.11 -14.46
C LEU A 58 -24.87 -14.23 -15.70
N PHE A 59 -24.36 -14.81 -16.80
CA PHE A 59 -24.00 -14.08 -18.01
C PHE A 59 -25.07 -14.27 -19.10
N LYS A 60 -25.49 -13.17 -19.74
CA LYS A 60 -26.40 -13.22 -20.88
C LYS A 60 -25.67 -13.68 -22.14
N SER A 61 -26.40 -14.18 -23.15
CA SER A 61 -25.83 -14.74 -24.39
C SER A 61 -24.90 -13.78 -25.17
N ASN A 62 -25.05 -12.47 -24.98
CA ASN A 62 -24.26 -11.42 -25.61
C ASN A 62 -23.14 -10.84 -24.72
N MET A 63 -22.85 -11.46 -23.56
CA MET A 63 -21.84 -11.01 -22.61
C MET A 63 -20.64 -11.96 -22.65
N PRO A 64 -19.49 -11.58 -23.27
CA PRO A 64 -18.31 -12.44 -23.33
C PRO A 64 -17.77 -12.78 -21.95
N TYR A 65 -17.52 -14.06 -21.67
CA TYR A 65 -16.88 -14.49 -20.43
C TYR A 65 -15.94 -15.68 -20.65
N GLN A 66 -15.02 -15.91 -19.72
CA GLN A 66 -14.16 -17.09 -19.65
C GLN A 66 -14.12 -17.62 -18.23
N LEU A 67 -14.28 -18.93 -18.10
CA LEU A 67 -14.18 -19.63 -16.81
C LEU A 67 -12.87 -20.40 -16.79
N LEU A 68 -12.01 -20.08 -15.83
CA LEU A 68 -10.71 -20.72 -15.64
C LEU A 68 -10.74 -21.48 -14.31
N ASN A 69 -10.24 -22.72 -14.30
CA ASN A 69 -10.16 -23.51 -13.06
C ASN A 69 -9.07 -22.99 -12.11
N GLU A 70 -8.05 -22.34 -12.66
CA GLU A 70 -6.96 -21.72 -11.94
C GLU A 70 -6.35 -20.57 -12.76
N PHE A 71 -5.74 -19.62 -12.07
CA PHE A 71 -4.97 -18.54 -12.66
C PHE A 71 -3.48 -18.91 -12.65
N ASN A 72 -2.95 -19.21 -13.82
CA ASN A 72 -1.53 -19.48 -14.03
C ASN A 72 -1.07 -18.82 -15.35
N GLU A 73 0.22 -18.89 -15.65
CA GLU A 73 0.80 -18.23 -16.83
C GLU A 73 0.20 -18.72 -18.16
N SER A 74 -0.11 -20.00 -18.27
CA SER A 74 -0.70 -20.58 -19.49
C SER A 74 -2.20 -20.29 -19.66
N THR A 75 -2.92 -19.98 -18.58
CA THR A 75 -4.37 -19.78 -18.62
C THR A 75 -4.78 -18.32 -18.58
N LEU A 76 -4.17 -17.49 -17.72
CA LEU A 76 -4.60 -16.11 -17.53
C LEU A 76 -3.93 -15.14 -18.52
N ILE A 77 -2.63 -15.28 -18.79
CA ILE A 77 -1.91 -14.34 -19.70
C ILE A 77 -2.56 -14.26 -21.07
N PRO A 78 -2.96 -15.37 -21.74
CA PRO A 78 -3.63 -15.29 -23.04
C PRO A 78 -4.92 -14.47 -23.01
N GLU A 79 -5.58 -14.38 -21.86
CA GLU A 79 -6.83 -13.66 -21.69
C GLU A 79 -6.65 -12.15 -21.51
N ILE A 80 -5.49 -11.72 -20.98
CA ILE A 80 -5.22 -10.33 -20.58
C ILE A 80 -4.12 -9.65 -21.43
N ALA A 81 -3.37 -10.40 -22.24
CA ALA A 81 -2.22 -9.88 -22.98
C ALA A 81 -2.57 -8.78 -24.00
N ASP A 82 -3.77 -8.81 -24.57
CA ASP A 82 -4.31 -7.83 -25.52
C ASP A 82 -5.23 -6.78 -24.85
N ALA A 83 -5.42 -6.85 -23.53
CA ALA A 83 -6.25 -5.90 -22.81
C ALA A 83 -5.64 -4.49 -22.85
N ALA A 84 -6.49 -3.48 -23.07
CA ALA A 84 -6.15 -2.07 -22.89
C ALA A 84 -6.31 -1.63 -21.42
N LEU A 85 -7.22 -2.28 -20.69
CA LEU A 85 -7.46 -2.07 -19.27
C LEU A 85 -7.90 -3.38 -18.63
N ILE A 86 -7.34 -3.67 -17.45
CA ILE A 86 -7.76 -4.76 -16.58
C ILE A 86 -8.52 -4.15 -15.40
N ILE A 87 -9.69 -4.70 -15.07
CA ILE A 87 -10.46 -4.30 -13.89
C ILE A 87 -10.51 -5.48 -12.93
N LEU A 88 -10.04 -5.29 -11.69
CA LEU A 88 -10.13 -6.28 -10.62
C LEU A 88 -11.37 -5.95 -9.79
N TYR A 89 -12.42 -6.78 -9.85
CA TYR A 89 -13.72 -6.46 -9.25
C TYR A 89 -14.51 -7.71 -8.86
N PRO A 90 -15.26 -7.73 -7.75
CA PRO A 90 -15.51 -6.65 -6.78
C PRO A 90 -14.55 -6.53 -5.58
N THR A 91 -13.60 -7.44 -5.49
CA THR A 91 -12.95 -7.73 -4.21
C THR A 91 -11.46 -7.90 -4.43
N PRO A 92 -10.66 -6.84 -4.68
CA PRO A 92 -9.26 -6.98 -5.10
C PRO A 92 -8.34 -7.65 -4.05
N HIS A 93 -8.85 -7.94 -2.86
CA HIS A 93 -8.09 -8.60 -1.81
C HIS A 93 -8.20 -10.13 -1.77
N PHE A 94 -8.98 -10.77 -2.65
CA PHE A 94 -8.96 -12.23 -2.74
C PHE A 94 -7.76 -12.76 -3.51
N PHE A 95 -7.03 -11.89 -4.21
CA PHE A 95 -5.83 -12.28 -4.94
C PHE A 95 -4.71 -12.55 -3.96
N ASP A 96 -4.02 -13.67 -4.20
CA ASP A 96 -2.74 -13.94 -3.57
C ASP A 96 -1.62 -13.21 -4.32
N TYR A 97 -0.45 -13.18 -3.70
CA TYR A 97 0.74 -12.58 -4.29
C TYR A 97 1.06 -13.16 -5.67
N SER A 98 0.87 -14.48 -5.85
CA SER A 98 1.16 -15.16 -7.11
C SER A 98 0.30 -14.64 -8.27
N THR A 99 -1.00 -14.43 -8.04
CA THR A 99 -1.91 -13.89 -9.05
C THR A 99 -1.63 -12.41 -9.33
N ALA A 100 -1.36 -11.61 -8.28
CA ALA A 100 -1.04 -10.20 -8.46
C ALA A 100 0.22 -10.00 -9.32
N MET A 101 1.28 -10.78 -9.04
CA MET A 101 2.50 -10.82 -9.85
C MET A 101 2.23 -11.27 -11.28
N LEU A 102 1.37 -12.26 -11.47
CA LEU A 102 1.02 -12.77 -12.79
C LEU A 102 0.31 -11.71 -13.65
N ILE A 103 -0.64 -10.96 -13.07
CA ILE A 103 -1.32 -9.87 -13.76
C ILE A 103 -0.31 -8.75 -14.06
N GLY A 104 0.59 -8.44 -13.12
CA GLY A 104 1.65 -7.44 -13.29
C GLY A 104 2.58 -7.73 -14.48
N LYS A 105 2.87 -9.01 -14.78
CA LYS A 105 3.68 -9.41 -15.96
C LYS A 105 3.08 -8.95 -17.28
N ALA A 106 1.76 -8.75 -17.37
CA ALA A 106 1.11 -8.31 -18.60
C ALA A 106 1.39 -6.84 -18.93
N LYS A 107 1.96 -6.07 -17.98
CA LYS A 107 2.26 -4.63 -18.10
C LYS A 107 1.08 -3.85 -18.69
N LYS A 108 -0.10 -4.07 -18.14
CA LYS A 108 -1.34 -3.38 -18.55
C LYS A 108 -1.78 -2.42 -17.46
N ARG A 109 -2.55 -1.40 -17.86
CA ARG A 109 -3.26 -0.52 -16.93
C ARG A 109 -4.23 -1.38 -16.10
N VAL A 110 -4.19 -1.22 -14.78
CA VAL A 110 -5.04 -1.99 -13.85
C VAL A 110 -5.84 -1.05 -12.96
N LEU A 111 -7.15 -1.27 -12.92
CA LEU A 111 -8.07 -0.64 -11.99
C LEU A 111 -8.56 -1.69 -10.98
N ALA A 112 -8.10 -1.59 -9.74
CA ALA A 112 -8.62 -2.35 -8.63
C ALA A 112 -9.85 -1.65 -8.06
N LEU A 113 -10.98 -2.34 -8.02
CA LEU A 113 -12.25 -1.76 -7.58
C LEU A 113 -12.82 -2.60 -6.44
N GLY A 114 -12.80 -2.02 -5.24
CA GLY A 114 -13.44 -2.59 -4.05
C GLY A 114 -14.91 -2.24 -3.97
N GLU A 115 -15.78 -3.21 -3.74
CA GLU A 115 -17.23 -3.01 -3.66
C GLU A 115 -17.65 -2.54 -2.24
N TYR A 116 -18.60 -1.59 -2.14
CA TYR A 116 -19.22 -0.92 -0.96
C TYR A 116 -18.31 -0.67 0.24
N ASP A 117 -17.49 0.39 0.20
CA ASP A 117 -16.84 1.00 1.36
C ASP A 117 -16.22 -0.03 2.30
N ILE A 118 -15.42 -0.92 1.70
CA ILE A 118 -14.82 -2.01 2.46
C ILE A 118 -13.86 -1.44 3.51
N ASP A 119 -13.96 -1.96 4.74
CA ASP A 119 -13.05 -1.61 5.80
C ASP A 119 -11.71 -2.36 5.60
N LEU A 120 -10.77 -1.70 4.92
CA LEU A 120 -9.43 -2.22 4.64
C LEU A 120 -8.61 -2.40 5.92
N ASP A 121 -8.81 -1.54 6.93
CA ASP A 121 -8.12 -1.64 8.22
C ASP A 121 -8.57 -2.88 8.98
N TYR A 122 -9.87 -3.12 9.01
CA TYR A 122 -10.43 -4.34 9.57
C TYR A 122 -9.82 -5.58 8.91
N GLN A 123 -9.72 -5.60 7.58
CA GLN A 123 -9.14 -6.74 6.86
C GLN A 123 -7.67 -6.96 7.21
N HIS A 124 -6.85 -5.91 7.30
CA HIS A 124 -5.45 -6.01 7.71
C HIS A 124 -5.27 -6.57 9.11
N GLN A 125 -6.09 -6.11 10.06
CA GLN A 125 -6.02 -6.57 11.45
C GLN A 125 -6.40 -8.06 11.59
N HIS A 126 -7.29 -8.56 10.73
CA HIS A 126 -7.87 -9.91 10.88
C HIS A 126 -7.27 -10.96 9.93
N ARG A 127 -6.62 -10.58 8.82
CA ARG A 127 -6.10 -11.53 7.82
C ARG A 127 -4.66 -12.01 8.03
N CYS A 128 -3.98 -11.56 9.09
CA CYS A 128 -2.55 -11.86 9.36
C CYS A 128 -1.57 -11.50 8.20
N THR A 129 -2.06 -10.95 7.09
CA THR A 129 -1.32 -10.67 5.85
C THR A 129 -1.92 -9.45 5.16
N PHE A 130 -1.07 -8.64 4.53
CA PHE A 130 -1.46 -7.47 3.75
C PHE A 130 -2.05 -7.87 2.39
N PHE A 131 -2.76 -6.92 1.75
CA PHE A 131 -3.28 -7.15 0.41
C PHE A 131 -2.17 -7.26 -0.62
N SER A 132 -2.33 -8.20 -1.56
CA SER A 132 -1.46 -8.27 -2.73
C SER A 132 -1.97 -7.30 -3.80
N THR A 133 -1.22 -6.23 -4.05
CA THR A 133 -1.52 -5.24 -5.09
C THR A 133 -0.86 -5.61 -6.42
N VAL A 134 -1.50 -5.23 -7.53
CA VAL A 134 -0.85 -5.34 -8.84
C VAL A 134 -0.01 -4.10 -9.06
N VAL A 135 1.23 -4.27 -9.51
CA VAL A 135 2.14 -3.14 -9.77
C VAL A 135 1.49 -2.11 -10.70
N GLY A 136 1.58 -0.85 -10.32
CA GLY A 136 0.95 0.27 -11.01
C GLY A 136 -0.58 0.35 -10.95
N SER A 137 -1.28 -0.51 -10.20
CA SER A 137 -2.76 -0.44 -10.16
C SER A 137 -3.27 0.79 -9.43
N LEU A 138 -4.39 1.33 -9.88
CA LEU A 138 -5.17 2.34 -9.15
C LEU A 138 -6.27 1.66 -8.36
N PHE A 139 -6.53 2.12 -7.13
CA PHE A 139 -7.62 1.62 -6.32
C PHE A 139 -8.77 2.61 -6.24
N LEU A 140 -9.96 2.12 -6.52
CA LEU A 140 -11.20 2.84 -6.26
C LEU A 140 -12.09 2.00 -5.37
N SER A 141 -12.92 2.69 -4.59
CA SER A 141 -13.97 2.07 -3.83
C SER A 141 -15.33 2.48 -4.40
N THR A 142 -16.24 1.51 -4.47
CA THR A 142 -17.67 1.74 -4.68
C THR A 142 -18.31 1.94 -3.32
N GLY A 143 -19.50 2.52 -3.26
CA GLY A 143 -20.14 2.89 -2.00
C GLY A 143 -20.77 4.28 -2.08
N VAL A 144 -21.28 4.75 -0.96
CA VAL A 144 -22.00 6.04 -0.90
C VAL A 144 -21.17 7.14 -0.25
N GLY A 145 -20.06 6.80 0.42
CA GLY A 145 -19.17 7.78 1.02
C GLY A 145 -18.64 8.80 0.00
N GLU A 146 -18.16 9.94 0.48
CA GLU A 146 -17.85 11.11 -0.35
C GLU A 146 -16.88 10.79 -1.50
N LYS A 147 -15.82 10.02 -1.22
CA LYS A 147 -14.76 9.66 -2.18
C LYS A 147 -15.11 8.47 -3.09
N ASN A 148 -16.24 7.80 -2.88
CA ASN A 148 -16.60 6.60 -3.65
C ASN A 148 -17.35 6.91 -4.93
N LEU A 149 -17.24 5.99 -5.88
CA LEU A 149 -17.89 6.08 -7.18
C LEU A 149 -19.42 5.95 -7.12
N GLY A 150 -19.98 5.31 -6.09
CA GLY A 150 -21.40 4.99 -6.06
C GLY A 150 -21.69 3.51 -5.91
N ILE A 151 -22.98 3.17 -5.92
CA ILE A 151 -23.48 1.78 -5.87
C ILE A 151 -24.32 1.50 -7.12
N TYR A 152 -24.63 0.23 -7.40
CA TYR A 152 -25.51 -0.09 -8.53
C TYR A 152 -26.95 0.30 -8.24
N LEU A 153 -27.48 1.24 -9.01
CA LEU A 153 -28.90 1.57 -8.94
C LEU A 153 -29.49 1.56 -10.35
N ASN A 154 -30.62 0.89 -10.47
CA ASN A 154 -31.41 0.89 -11.69
C ASN A 154 -32.52 1.94 -11.56
N GLU A 155 -32.68 2.75 -12.60
CA GLU A 155 -33.91 3.50 -12.79
C GLU A 155 -35.02 2.48 -13.05
N ARG A 156 -35.98 2.44 -12.13
CA ARG A 156 -37.16 1.59 -12.23
C ARG A 156 -38.42 2.38 -11.97
N ASP A 157 -39.37 2.16 -12.85
CA ASP A 157 -40.77 2.51 -12.66
C ASP A 157 -41.49 1.30 -12.05
N LEU A 158 -42.31 1.55 -11.03
CA LEU A 158 -43.11 0.50 -10.39
C LEU A 158 -44.21 0.07 -11.36
N SER A 159 -44.34 -1.23 -11.61
CA SER A 159 -45.32 -1.79 -12.54
C SER A 159 -46.76 -1.65 -12.04
N HIS A 160 -46.94 -1.57 -10.71
CA HIS A 160 -48.24 -1.56 -10.02
C HIS A 160 -49.15 -2.77 -10.37
N LYS A 161 -48.57 -3.86 -10.88
CA LYS A 161 -49.30 -5.09 -11.21
C LYS A 161 -49.38 -6.04 -10.02
N ASN A 162 -50.26 -7.05 -10.09
CA ASN A 162 -50.32 -8.07 -9.06
C ASN A 162 -49.03 -8.90 -9.04
N LEU A 163 -48.61 -9.32 -7.83
CA LEU A 163 -47.42 -10.14 -7.60
C LEU A 163 -47.37 -11.36 -8.54
N PHE A 164 -48.42 -12.17 -8.57
CA PHE A 164 -48.45 -13.41 -9.36
C PHE A 164 -48.40 -13.18 -10.87
N ASP A 165 -48.71 -11.97 -11.36
CA ASP A 165 -48.54 -11.61 -12.77
C ASP A 165 -47.08 -11.28 -13.12
N LEU A 166 -46.26 -11.00 -12.10
CA LEU A 166 -44.86 -10.60 -12.23
C LEU A 166 -43.89 -11.75 -11.93
N ILE A 167 -44.32 -12.76 -11.16
CA ILE A 167 -43.51 -13.94 -10.81
C ILE A 167 -43.18 -14.77 -12.06
N HIS A 168 -41.96 -15.30 -12.13
CA HIS A 168 -41.59 -16.22 -13.21
C HIS A 168 -42.43 -17.51 -13.16
N PRO A 169 -42.91 -18.05 -14.29
CA PRO A 169 -43.78 -19.23 -14.32
C PRO A 169 -43.24 -20.45 -13.54
N GLU A 170 -41.93 -20.68 -13.58
CA GLU A 170 -41.26 -21.78 -12.85
C GLU A 170 -41.22 -21.60 -11.32
N ASP A 171 -41.40 -20.37 -10.84
CA ASP A 171 -41.38 -20.04 -9.42
C ASP A 171 -42.79 -19.99 -8.81
N SER A 172 -43.83 -19.80 -9.62
CA SER A 172 -45.22 -19.69 -9.17
C SER A 172 -45.66 -20.86 -8.28
N SER A 173 -45.21 -22.08 -8.60
CA SER A 173 -45.51 -23.30 -7.83
C SER A 173 -44.75 -23.41 -6.50
N LYS A 174 -43.66 -22.64 -6.32
CA LYS A 174 -42.84 -22.61 -5.10
C LYS A 174 -43.41 -21.68 -4.04
N LEU A 175 -44.41 -20.87 -4.38
CA LEU A 175 -44.93 -19.81 -3.54
C LEU A 175 -46.27 -20.18 -2.89
N PRO A 176 -46.54 -19.72 -1.65
CA PRO A 176 -47.85 -19.84 -1.05
C PRO A 176 -48.90 -19.08 -1.87
N LYS A 177 -50.04 -19.72 -2.16
CA LYS A 177 -51.11 -19.13 -3.01
C LYS A 177 -51.89 -18.01 -2.33
N ASP A 178 -51.76 -17.87 -1.02
CA ASP A 178 -52.46 -16.91 -0.16
C ASP A 178 -51.62 -15.66 0.17
N LEU A 179 -50.54 -15.40 -0.56
CA LEU A 179 -49.74 -14.17 -0.41
C LEU A 179 -50.59 -12.91 -0.69
N LYS A 180 -50.73 -12.04 0.32
CA LYS A 180 -51.34 -10.71 0.18
C LYS A 180 -50.26 -9.66 -0.08
N GLN A 181 -50.53 -8.74 -1.00
CA GLN A 181 -49.61 -7.66 -1.39
C GLN A 181 -49.71 -6.47 -0.43
N GLY A 182 -48.58 -5.81 -0.14
CA GLY A 182 -48.53 -4.48 0.48
C GLY A 182 -49.01 -4.36 1.94
N GLN A 183 -49.49 -5.43 2.58
CA GLN A 183 -49.79 -5.47 4.01
C GLN A 183 -49.13 -6.68 4.65
N GLY A 184 -48.08 -6.41 5.43
CA GLY A 184 -47.33 -7.40 6.20
C GLY A 184 -46.47 -8.36 5.38
N LEU A 185 -46.29 -8.13 4.08
CA LEU A 185 -45.32 -8.86 3.26
C LEU A 185 -43.97 -8.16 3.30
N TYR A 186 -43.02 -8.70 4.06
CA TYR A 186 -41.66 -8.18 4.18
C TYR A 186 -40.68 -9.00 3.37
N PHE A 187 -39.67 -8.33 2.83
CA PHE A 187 -38.61 -8.98 2.08
C PHE A 187 -37.31 -9.03 2.88
N GLY A 188 -36.60 -10.16 2.79
CA GLY A 188 -35.38 -10.41 3.54
C GLY A 188 -34.30 -11.11 2.72
N TYR A 189 -33.15 -10.46 2.55
CA TYR A 189 -31.91 -11.14 2.16
C TYR A 189 -31.13 -11.49 3.41
N PHE A 190 -30.62 -12.73 3.51
CA PHE A 190 -30.02 -13.24 4.74
C PHE A 190 -28.62 -13.82 4.51
N ASN A 191 -27.64 -13.35 5.28
CA ASN A 191 -26.29 -13.89 5.32
C ASN A 191 -26.19 -14.87 6.48
N LYS A 192 -25.88 -16.13 6.16
CA LYS A 192 -25.88 -17.24 7.12
C LYS A 192 -24.55 -17.39 7.86
N ILE A 193 -23.51 -16.70 7.41
CA ILE A 193 -22.12 -17.05 7.71
C ILE A 193 -21.51 -16.19 8.81
N ALA A 194 -21.89 -14.91 8.96
CA ALA A 194 -21.31 -14.07 10.01
C ALA A 194 -22.33 -13.26 10.82
N ASN A 195 -21.84 -12.76 11.96
CA ASN A 195 -22.61 -12.03 12.96
C ASN A 195 -22.91 -10.60 12.50
N SER A 196 -24.01 -10.03 13.00
CA SER A 196 -24.40 -8.65 12.73
C SER A 196 -23.58 -7.65 13.56
N CYS A 197 -23.02 -6.63 12.93
CA CYS A 197 -22.37 -5.50 13.64
C CYS A 197 -23.35 -4.38 14.00
N THR A 198 -24.39 -4.15 13.20
CA THR A 198 -25.45 -3.16 13.46
C THR A 198 -26.54 -3.70 14.41
N GLY A 199 -26.54 -4.99 14.73
CA GLY A 199 -27.62 -5.64 15.47
C GLY A 199 -28.91 -5.78 14.68
N ALA A 200 -28.90 -5.44 13.38
CA ALA A 200 -29.94 -5.83 12.46
C ALA A 200 -29.82 -7.34 12.22
N THR A 201 -30.57 -8.14 12.96
CA THR A 201 -30.60 -9.61 12.84
C THR A 201 -31.96 -10.07 12.33
N PRO A 202 -32.05 -11.29 11.79
CA PRO A 202 -33.34 -11.86 11.36
C PRO A 202 -34.38 -11.88 12.49
N ALA A 203 -33.97 -12.29 13.69
CA ALA A 203 -34.81 -12.36 14.88
C ALA A 203 -35.33 -10.96 15.29
N ARG A 204 -34.47 -9.94 15.24
CA ARG A 204 -34.89 -8.56 15.52
C ARG A 204 -35.83 -8.01 14.45
N PHE A 205 -35.63 -8.35 13.19
CA PHE A 205 -36.52 -7.94 12.11
C PHE A 205 -37.90 -8.60 12.20
N ILE A 206 -37.96 -9.88 12.58
CA ILE A 206 -39.22 -10.59 12.86
C ILE A 206 -40.04 -9.84 13.93
N THR A 207 -39.40 -9.55 15.07
CA THR A 207 -40.07 -8.85 16.18
C THR A 207 -40.44 -7.42 15.80
N PHE A 208 -39.64 -6.75 14.96
CA PHE A 208 -40.00 -5.45 14.39
C PHE A 208 -41.26 -5.53 13.52
N ALA A 209 -41.30 -6.49 12.58
CA ALA A 209 -42.43 -6.67 11.67
C ALA A 209 -43.73 -6.93 12.45
N ALA A 210 -43.64 -7.73 13.52
CA ALA A 210 -44.72 -8.00 14.48
C ALA A 210 -45.33 -6.70 15.06
N HIS A 211 -44.48 -5.85 15.63
CA HIS A 211 -44.92 -4.60 16.27
C HIS A 211 -45.35 -3.53 15.25
N ASN A 212 -44.87 -3.61 14.01
CA ASN A 212 -45.22 -2.66 12.97
C ASN A 212 -46.65 -2.88 12.45
N ASN A 213 -47.23 -4.08 12.66
CA ASN A 213 -48.61 -4.41 12.30
C ASN A 213 -49.39 -4.90 13.54
N PRO A 214 -49.71 -4.03 14.51
CA PRO A 214 -50.25 -4.44 15.81
C PRO A 214 -51.66 -5.04 15.74
N ASP A 215 -52.43 -4.71 14.70
CA ASP A 215 -53.77 -5.23 14.48
C ASP A 215 -53.75 -6.67 13.89
N GLN A 216 -52.58 -7.15 13.47
CA GLN A 216 -52.37 -8.51 12.97
C GLN A 216 -51.74 -9.35 14.08
N THR A 217 -52.56 -10.17 14.72
CA THR A 217 -52.15 -10.92 15.92
C THR A 217 -51.40 -12.22 15.60
N GLU A 218 -51.19 -12.58 14.32
CA GLU A 218 -50.48 -13.80 13.94
C GLU A 218 -49.43 -13.57 12.84
N ILE A 219 -48.23 -14.11 13.08
CA ILE A 219 -47.08 -13.98 12.18
C ILE A 219 -46.87 -15.33 11.48
N ASP A 220 -46.70 -15.32 10.17
CA ASP A 220 -46.44 -16.52 9.37
C ASP A 220 -45.12 -16.32 8.64
N ILE A 221 -44.02 -16.67 9.29
CA ILE A 221 -42.69 -16.26 8.86
C ILE A 221 -42.10 -17.30 7.89
N ILE A 222 -41.56 -16.85 6.76
CA ILE A 222 -40.86 -17.72 5.81
C ILE A 222 -39.40 -17.27 5.72
N ILE A 223 -38.71 -17.34 6.86
CA ILE A 223 -37.27 -17.06 6.93
C ILE A 223 -36.53 -18.39 7.02
N PRO A 224 -35.71 -18.76 6.02
CA PRO A 224 -34.84 -19.91 6.09
C PRO A 224 -33.60 -19.57 6.94
N LEU A 225 -33.78 -19.45 8.25
CA LEU A 225 -32.71 -19.67 9.24
C LEU A 225 -32.06 -21.05 9.04
N GLN A 226 -30.88 -21.29 9.60
CA GLN A 226 -30.24 -22.61 9.51
C GLN A 226 -30.65 -23.53 10.67
N THR A 227 -30.73 -24.83 10.40
CA THR A 227 -30.90 -25.83 11.45
C THR A 227 -29.65 -25.84 12.35
N LYS A 228 -29.84 -26.39 13.55
CA LYS A 228 -28.90 -26.32 14.68
C LYS A 228 -27.49 -26.88 14.41
N ASP A 229 -27.30 -27.64 13.33
CA ASP A 229 -26.14 -28.50 13.08
C ASP A 229 -25.19 -27.99 11.97
N ALA A 230 -25.40 -26.78 11.42
CA ALA A 230 -24.47 -26.21 10.45
C ALA A 230 -23.23 -25.61 11.15
N SER A 231 -22.09 -26.31 11.07
CA SER A 231 -20.84 -25.97 11.78
C SER A 231 -20.23 -24.60 11.43
N ASN A 232 -20.68 -23.95 10.35
CA ASN A 232 -20.10 -22.73 9.79
C ASN A 232 -21.11 -21.57 9.73
N CYS A 233 -22.09 -21.54 10.65
CA CYS A 233 -23.13 -20.51 10.68
C CYS A 233 -23.09 -19.70 11.97
N SER A 234 -23.36 -18.40 11.85
CA SER A 234 -23.58 -17.51 12.99
C SER A 234 -24.78 -17.99 13.82
N GLN A 235 -24.67 -17.94 15.14
CA GLN A 235 -25.77 -18.32 16.05
C GLN A 235 -27.04 -17.48 15.81
N GLU A 236 -26.87 -16.18 15.54
CA GLU A 236 -27.95 -15.22 15.22
C GLU A 236 -28.73 -15.58 13.94
N SER A 237 -28.15 -16.43 13.08
CA SER A 237 -28.75 -16.92 11.83
C SER A 237 -29.34 -18.33 11.94
N THR A 238 -29.34 -18.92 13.13
CA THR A 238 -29.92 -20.24 13.39
C THR A 238 -31.29 -20.14 14.04
N VAL A 239 -32.06 -21.23 13.99
CA VAL A 239 -33.35 -21.33 14.70
C VAL A 239 -33.21 -21.07 16.21
N ARG A 240 -32.01 -21.27 16.81
CA ARG A 240 -31.79 -20.99 18.25
C ARG A 240 -32.08 -19.54 18.62
N ALA A 241 -31.83 -18.59 17.71
CA ALA A 241 -32.08 -17.17 17.95
C ALA A 241 -33.56 -16.87 18.25
N LEU A 242 -34.48 -17.72 17.78
CA LEU A 242 -35.91 -17.59 18.06
C LEU A 242 -36.29 -18.13 19.45
N SER A 243 -35.40 -18.85 20.13
CA SER A 243 -35.61 -19.37 21.48
C SER A 243 -34.83 -18.58 22.55
N GLU A 244 -34.08 -17.54 22.15
CA GLU A 244 -33.32 -16.70 23.07
C GLU A 244 -34.25 -15.78 23.88
N ARG A 245 -33.83 -15.50 25.12
CA ARG A 245 -34.60 -14.66 26.05
C ARG A 245 -34.90 -13.27 25.45
N ASP A 246 -33.90 -12.66 24.82
CA ASP A 246 -34.03 -11.33 24.23
C ASP A 246 -35.05 -11.29 23.09
N PHE A 247 -35.19 -12.37 22.31
CA PHE A 247 -36.21 -12.48 21.28
C PHE A 247 -37.62 -12.50 21.88
N ILE A 248 -37.82 -13.35 22.89
CA ILE A 248 -39.11 -13.50 23.59
C ILE A 248 -39.50 -12.19 24.28
N GLU A 249 -38.57 -11.54 24.99
CA GLU A 249 -38.81 -10.25 25.64
C GLU A 249 -39.19 -9.16 24.63
N ASN A 250 -38.62 -9.18 23.42
CA ASN A 250 -38.99 -8.24 22.36
C ASN A 250 -40.39 -8.48 21.77
N LEU A 251 -41.05 -9.61 22.04
CA LEU A 251 -42.44 -9.85 21.63
C LEU A 251 -43.47 -9.35 22.66
N HIS A 252 -43.06 -8.91 23.86
CA HIS A 252 -43.96 -8.55 24.95
C HIS A 252 -44.96 -7.45 24.57
N GLY A 253 -46.22 -7.61 24.99
CA GLY A 253 -47.33 -6.73 24.62
C GLY A 253 -48.01 -7.10 23.29
N LEU A 254 -47.68 -8.27 22.73
CA LEU A 254 -48.45 -8.95 21.69
C LEU A 254 -49.20 -10.12 22.34
N ASN A 255 -50.46 -10.34 21.97
CA ASN A 255 -51.32 -11.34 22.62
C ASN A 255 -50.81 -12.78 22.45
N GLN A 256 -50.45 -13.15 21.22
CA GLN A 256 -49.93 -14.46 20.85
C GLN A 256 -49.09 -14.26 19.59
N VAL A 257 -48.02 -15.03 19.43
CA VAL A 257 -47.22 -14.98 18.20
C VAL A 257 -46.98 -16.40 17.72
N LEU A 258 -47.47 -16.70 16.53
CA LEU A 258 -47.18 -17.93 15.83
C LEU A 258 -45.95 -17.69 14.93
N ILE A 259 -45.10 -18.70 14.74
CA ILE A 259 -43.98 -18.64 13.79
C ILE A 259 -43.89 -20.01 13.11
N ALA A 260 -44.09 -20.03 11.79
CA ALA A 260 -43.63 -21.13 10.95
C ALA A 260 -42.16 -20.92 10.58
N TYR A 261 -41.42 -22.00 10.38
CA TYR A 261 -40.04 -21.95 9.90
C TYR A 261 -39.79 -23.10 8.92
N TYR A 262 -39.25 -22.78 7.75
CA TYR A 262 -38.99 -23.73 6.66
C TYR A 262 -37.48 -23.91 6.42
N PRO A 263 -36.91 -25.11 6.67
CA PRO A 263 -35.50 -25.38 6.41
C PRO A 263 -35.22 -25.61 4.91
N PRO A 264 -33.99 -25.34 4.39
CA PRO A 264 -33.74 -25.22 2.95
C PRO A 264 -33.67 -26.50 2.10
N ALA A 265 -33.65 -27.71 2.67
CA ALA A 265 -33.29 -28.91 1.88
C ALA A 265 -34.12 -30.20 2.09
N SER A 266 -34.70 -30.46 3.27
CA SER A 266 -35.42 -31.74 3.48
C SER A 266 -36.18 -31.85 4.82
N GLY A 267 -36.40 -30.75 5.53
CA GLY A 267 -37.03 -30.79 6.86
C GLY A 267 -38.51 -30.41 6.81
N SER A 268 -39.33 -31.06 7.65
CA SER A 268 -40.68 -30.57 7.94
C SER A 268 -40.61 -29.18 8.56
N PRO A 269 -41.56 -28.28 8.27
CA PRO A 269 -41.58 -26.97 8.89
C PRO A 269 -41.69 -27.09 10.40
N LEU A 270 -41.00 -26.20 11.12
CA LEU A 270 -41.15 -26.05 12.56
C LEU A 270 -42.25 -25.03 12.81
N TYR A 271 -43.21 -25.37 13.67
CA TYR A 271 -44.27 -24.47 14.08
C TYR A 271 -44.09 -24.14 15.55
N LEU A 272 -43.93 -22.87 15.86
CA LEU A 272 -43.71 -22.36 17.21
C LEU A 272 -44.86 -21.44 17.61
N MET A 273 -45.27 -21.54 18.87
CA MET A 273 -46.26 -20.70 19.51
C MET A 273 -45.63 -20.02 20.71
N TYR A 274 -45.60 -18.69 20.68
CA TYR A 274 -45.07 -17.84 21.73
C TYR A 274 -46.21 -17.27 22.56
N HIS A 275 -46.00 -17.24 23.88
CA HIS A 275 -46.84 -16.56 24.86
C HIS A 275 -46.00 -15.43 25.45
N PRO A 276 -45.96 -14.25 24.79
CA PRO A 276 -44.96 -13.22 25.11
C PRO A 276 -45.06 -12.68 26.53
N ASP A 277 -46.29 -12.54 27.04
CA ASP A 277 -46.54 -12.05 28.41
C ASP A 277 -46.18 -13.10 29.48
N GLU A 278 -46.15 -14.38 29.12
CA GLU A 278 -45.66 -15.46 30.00
C GLU A 278 -44.15 -15.66 29.89
N GLY A 279 -43.51 -15.07 28.87
CA GLY A 279 -42.10 -15.27 28.58
C GLY A 279 -41.76 -16.69 28.12
N THR A 280 -42.72 -17.42 27.54
CA THR A 280 -42.56 -18.83 27.13
C THR A 280 -42.84 -19.05 25.65
N HIS A 281 -42.40 -20.20 25.14
CA HIS A 281 -42.75 -20.69 23.81
C HIS A 281 -42.89 -22.21 23.80
N SER A 282 -43.64 -22.73 22.84
CA SER A 282 -43.85 -24.17 22.63
C SER A 282 -43.78 -24.51 21.15
N GLN A 283 -43.31 -25.72 20.83
CA GLN A 283 -43.43 -26.28 19.50
C GLN A 283 -44.79 -26.96 19.37
N ILE A 284 -45.53 -26.63 18.32
CA ILE A 284 -46.88 -27.16 18.06
C ILE A 284 -46.92 -27.96 16.75
N SER A 285 -47.99 -28.73 16.55
CA SER A 285 -48.19 -29.48 15.30
C SER A 285 -48.64 -28.57 14.15
N LYS A 286 -48.51 -29.03 12.90
CA LYS A 286 -49.03 -28.32 11.72
C LYS A 286 -50.54 -28.09 11.83
N GLU A 287 -51.29 -29.12 12.21
CA GLU A 287 -52.75 -29.06 12.37
C GLU A 287 -53.13 -28.07 13.47
N GLU A 288 -52.39 -28.05 14.59
CA GLU A 288 -52.62 -27.10 15.67
C GLU A 288 -52.30 -25.66 15.23
N PHE A 289 -51.19 -25.46 14.51
CA PHE A 289 -50.85 -24.18 13.91
C PHE A 289 -51.97 -23.71 12.96
N GLU A 290 -52.43 -24.56 12.05
CA GLU A 290 -53.54 -24.29 11.12
C GLU A 290 -54.91 -24.10 11.81
N ASN A 291 -55.11 -24.68 12.99
CA ASN A 291 -56.33 -24.51 13.77
C ASN A 291 -56.35 -23.20 14.57
N GLN A 292 -55.20 -22.75 15.08
CA GLN A 292 -55.06 -21.41 15.67
C GLN A 292 -55.30 -20.33 14.60
N GLN A 293 -54.76 -20.56 13.40
CA GLN A 293 -54.89 -19.71 12.21
C GLN A 293 -56.32 -19.40 11.73
N ASN A 294 -57.31 -20.23 12.05
CA ASN A 294 -58.69 -20.05 11.59
C ASN A 294 -59.51 -19.08 12.49
N LYS A 295 -58.94 -18.61 13.61
CA LYS A 295 -59.62 -17.76 14.60
C LYS A 295 -59.21 -16.29 14.55
N SER A 296 -58.27 -15.91 13.69
CA SER A 296 -57.58 -14.63 13.69
C SER A 296 -57.31 -14.13 12.26
N ASP A 297 -57.26 -12.81 12.07
CA ASP A 297 -56.76 -12.22 10.84
C ASP A 297 -55.23 -12.37 10.82
N LYS A 298 -54.71 -13.23 9.95
CA LYS A 298 -53.26 -13.42 9.71
C LYS A 298 -52.59 -12.12 9.23
N ILE A 299 -51.30 -12.20 8.86
CA ILE A 299 -50.66 -11.64 7.63
C ILE A 299 -49.36 -10.87 7.96
N ILE A 300 -48.35 -11.51 8.57
CA ILE A 300 -46.97 -11.00 8.49
C ILE A 300 -46.06 -12.08 7.94
N ARG A 301 -45.59 -11.92 6.70
CA ARG A 301 -44.71 -12.84 5.98
C ARG A 301 -43.38 -12.19 5.67
N VAL A 302 -42.32 -12.64 6.32
CA VAL A 302 -40.96 -12.31 5.90
C VAL A 302 -40.48 -13.39 4.94
N PHE A 303 -40.08 -13.02 3.72
CA PHE A 303 -39.70 -13.97 2.68
C PHE A 303 -38.21 -13.88 2.33
N ASN A 304 -37.50 -15.02 2.30
CA ASN A 304 -36.20 -15.12 1.63
C ASN A 304 -36.40 -15.71 0.24
N PRO A 305 -36.04 -14.98 -0.82
CA PRO A 305 -36.35 -15.40 -2.17
C PRO A 305 -35.33 -16.35 -2.79
N PHE A 306 -34.37 -16.92 -2.08
CA PHE A 306 -33.46 -17.90 -2.69
C PHE A 306 -34.02 -19.33 -2.60
N PRO A 307 -34.06 -20.12 -3.70
CA PRO A 307 -33.51 -19.87 -5.04
C PRO A 307 -34.59 -19.53 -6.11
N LEU A 308 -35.34 -18.45 -5.94
CA LEU A 308 -36.18 -17.89 -6.99
C LEU A 308 -35.32 -17.21 -8.07
N GLN A 309 -35.92 -17.02 -9.24
CA GLN A 309 -35.33 -16.27 -10.33
C GLN A 309 -35.37 -14.75 -10.06
N GLN A 310 -34.46 -14.01 -10.72
CA GLN A 310 -34.31 -12.56 -10.56
C GLN A 310 -35.62 -11.79 -10.79
N GLN A 311 -36.41 -12.17 -11.81
CA GLN A 311 -37.70 -11.55 -12.09
C GLN A 311 -38.66 -11.67 -10.89
N SER A 312 -38.71 -12.86 -10.27
CA SER A 312 -39.55 -13.13 -9.11
C SER A 312 -39.09 -12.36 -7.88
N ILE A 313 -37.76 -12.30 -7.65
CA ILE A 313 -37.15 -11.48 -6.58
C ILE A 313 -37.58 -10.02 -6.69
N GLU A 314 -37.48 -9.46 -7.90
CA GLU A 314 -37.83 -8.07 -8.20
C GLU A 314 -39.32 -7.80 -7.99
N ALA A 315 -40.19 -8.74 -8.38
CA ALA A 315 -41.62 -8.67 -8.12
C ALA A 315 -41.92 -8.61 -6.61
N PHE A 316 -41.25 -9.44 -5.80
CA PHE A 316 -41.40 -9.41 -4.35
C PHE A 316 -40.92 -8.10 -3.74
N LEU A 317 -39.76 -7.60 -4.17
CA LEU A 317 -39.26 -6.30 -3.76
C LEU A 317 -40.26 -5.20 -4.10
N GLU A 318 -40.88 -5.23 -5.27
CA GLU A 318 -41.86 -4.20 -5.65
C GLU A 318 -43.05 -4.17 -4.67
N VAL A 319 -43.67 -5.32 -4.41
CA VAL A 319 -44.92 -5.43 -3.64
C VAL A 319 -44.75 -5.54 -2.12
N SER A 320 -43.51 -5.67 -1.62
CA SER A 320 -43.23 -5.76 -0.19
C SER A 320 -43.49 -4.44 0.54
N GLU A 321 -43.52 -4.51 1.86
CA GLU A 321 -43.46 -3.37 2.76
C GLU A 321 -42.25 -2.46 2.46
N SER A 322 -42.32 -1.23 2.95
CA SER A 322 -41.32 -0.20 2.68
C SER A 322 -39.96 -0.49 3.30
N ILE A 323 -39.90 -1.23 4.41
CA ILE A 323 -38.67 -1.56 5.13
C ILE A 323 -38.34 -3.03 4.91
N ASN A 324 -37.11 -3.30 4.45
CA ASN A 324 -36.66 -4.67 4.13
C ASN A 324 -35.36 -5.01 4.85
N LEU A 325 -35.21 -6.28 5.26
CA LEU A 325 -33.98 -6.80 5.86
C LEU A 325 -32.97 -7.15 4.78
N LEU A 326 -31.77 -6.59 4.89
CA LEU A 326 -30.74 -6.68 3.88
C LEU A 326 -29.45 -7.08 4.58
N THR A 327 -28.73 -8.05 4.04
CA THR A 327 -27.48 -8.56 4.64
C THR A 327 -26.29 -8.54 3.69
N GLY A 328 -26.54 -8.16 2.44
CA GLY A 328 -25.54 -8.09 1.40
C GLY A 328 -25.55 -6.74 0.70
N ASP A 329 -24.37 -6.32 0.32
CA ASP A 329 -24.07 -5.26 -0.63
C ASP A 329 -25.04 -5.20 -1.83
N GLN A 330 -25.17 -6.29 -2.59
CA GLN A 330 -26.09 -6.35 -3.74
C GLN A 330 -27.56 -6.21 -3.33
N SER A 331 -27.94 -6.79 -2.19
CA SER A 331 -29.31 -6.69 -1.69
C SER A 331 -29.69 -5.25 -1.35
N ILE A 332 -28.73 -4.46 -0.85
CA ILE A 332 -28.96 -3.05 -0.56
C ILE A 332 -29.25 -2.25 -1.82
N SER A 333 -28.45 -2.47 -2.86
CA SER A 333 -28.59 -1.80 -4.15
C SER A 333 -29.90 -2.14 -4.84
N GLU A 334 -30.31 -3.40 -4.77
CA GLU A 334 -31.60 -3.83 -5.29
C GLU A 334 -32.75 -3.18 -4.51
N ALA A 335 -32.75 -3.23 -3.19
CA ALA A 335 -33.78 -2.63 -2.35
C ALA A 335 -33.90 -1.11 -2.58
N LEU A 336 -32.78 -0.40 -2.62
CA LEU A 336 -32.75 1.04 -2.91
C LEU A 336 -33.22 1.36 -4.33
N SER A 337 -32.99 0.48 -5.32
CA SER A 337 -33.54 0.65 -6.67
C SER A 337 -35.08 0.67 -6.67
N PHE A 338 -35.73 0.00 -5.70
CA PHE A 338 -37.17 0.02 -5.43
C PHE A 338 -37.60 1.01 -4.32
N ALA A 339 -36.71 1.93 -3.92
CA ALA A 339 -36.95 2.89 -2.84
C ALA A 339 -37.38 2.24 -1.52
N LYS A 340 -36.81 1.08 -1.19
CA LYS A 340 -37.03 0.40 0.08
C LYS A 340 -36.03 0.87 1.12
N THR A 341 -36.53 1.17 2.32
CA THR A 341 -35.74 1.61 3.47
C THR A 341 -34.93 0.42 4.00
N PRO A 342 -33.59 0.53 4.05
CA PRO A 342 -32.75 -0.56 4.54
C PRO A 342 -32.91 -0.82 6.04
N PHE A 343 -33.21 -2.07 6.41
CA PHE A 343 -32.88 -2.64 7.72
C PHE A 343 -31.61 -3.47 7.51
N TYR A 344 -30.45 -2.81 7.51
CA TYR A 344 -29.21 -3.40 7.00
C TYR A 344 -28.36 -4.04 8.10
N GLN A 345 -28.08 -5.33 7.96
CA GLN A 345 -27.12 -6.11 8.73
C GLN A 345 -25.71 -5.87 8.17
N ALA A 346 -25.03 -4.86 8.70
CA ALA A 346 -23.64 -4.61 8.32
C ALA A 346 -22.75 -5.69 8.91
N MET A 347 -21.88 -6.25 8.07
CA MET A 347 -20.79 -7.13 8.47
C MET A 347 -19.65 -6.29 9.04
N SER A 348 -18.73 -6.91 9.77
CA SER A 348 -17.60 -6.19 10.40
C SER A 348 -16.71 -5.44 9.40
N TRP A 349 -16.55 -5.97 8.19
CA TRP A 349 -15.81 -5.31 7.11
C TRP A 349 -16.65 -4.33 6.27
N LYS A 350 -17.88 -4.02 6.70
CA LYS A 350 -18.87 -3.16 6.00
C LYS A 350 -19.48 -2.09 6.91
N THR A 351 -18.89 -1.88 8.08
CA THR A 351 -19.27 -0.81 9.02
C THR A 351 -19.10 0.57 8.39
N ASN A 352 -17.99 0.81 7.68
CA ASN A 352 -17.72 2.07 6.98
C ASN A 352 -18.81 2.40 5.94
N PHE A 353 -19.34 1.39 5.25
CA PHE A 353 -20.46 1.58 4.33
C PHE A 353 -21.75 2.02 5.06
N TYR A 354 -22.07 1.39 6.19
CA TYR A 354 -23.23 1.76 7.00
C TYR A 354 -23.14 3.19 7.53
N GLU A 355 -21.97 3.57 8.04
CA GLU A 355 -21.73 4.95 8.50
C GLU A 355 -21.80 5.95 7.35
N SER A 356 -21.31 5.58 6.16
CA SER A 356 -21.47 6.42 4.96
C SER A 356 -22.94 6.62 4.57
N LEU A 357 -23.81 5.61 4.71
CA LEU A 357 -25.26 5.78 4.48
C LEU A 357 -25.86 6.81 5.45
N LYS A 358 -25.46 6.78 6.72
CA LYS A 358 -25.87 7.77 7.74
C LYS A 358 -25.39 9.17 7.39
N GLU A 359 -24.10 9.33 7.09
CA GLU A 359 -23.51 10.62 6.77
C GLU A 359 -24.16 11.27 5.55
N VAL A 360 -24.42 10.49 4.48
CA VAL A 360 -25.11 11.01 3.30
C VAL A 360 -26.54 11.42 3.64
N ALA A 361 -27.26 10.63 4.45
CA ALA A 361 -28.60 11.01 4.90
C ALA A 361 -28.58 12.32 5.71
N GLN A 362 -27.59 12.48 6.61
CA GLN A 362 -27.42 13.69 7.41
C GLN A 362 -27.08 14.91 6.56
N LYS A 363 -26.08 14.80 5.66
CA LYS A 363 -25.60 15.88 4.78
C LYS A 363 -26.70 16.42 3.89
N ASN A 364 -27.60 15.55 3.42
CA ASN A 364 -28.74 15.92 2.58
C ASN A 364 -30.00 16.27 3.37
N SER A 365 -29.91 16.40 4.70
CA SER A 365 -31.03 16.77 5.58
C SER A 365 -32.22 15.78 5.56
N PHE A 366 -31.97 14.49 5.31
CA PHE A 366 -32.96 13.42 5.44
C PHE A 366 -33.06 12.99 6.91
N THR A 367 -33.66 13.84 7.74
CA THR A 367 -33.61 13.72 9.20
C THR A 367 -34.25 12.44 9.74
N THR A 368 -35.35 11.98 9.14
CA THR A 368 -36.08 10.78 9.56
C THR A 368 -35.31 9.51 9.18
N LEU A 369 -34.76 9.48 7.96
CA LEU A 369 -33.95 8.38 7.46
C LEU A 369 -32.61 8.27 8.20
N TYR A 370 -31.95 9.41 8.47
CA TYR A 370 -30.76 9.44 9.32
C TYR A 370 -31.06 8.85 10.70
N ARG A 371 -32.16 9.27 11.33
CA ARG A 371 -32.57 8.75 12.64
C ARG A 371 -32.92 7.27 12.58
N TRP A 372 -33.54 6.81 11.50
CA TRP A 372 -33.79 5.39 11.26
C TRP A 372 -32.48 4.58 11.30
N PHE A 373 -31.46 5.02 10.56
CA PHE A 373 -30.17 4.35 10.55
C PHE A 373 -29.46 4.36 11.91
N GLU A 374 -29.56 5.45 12.69
CA GLU A 374 -29.04 5.46 14.06
C GLU A 374 -29.72 4.41 14.95
N LEU A 375 -31.06 4.33 14.88
CA LEU A 375 -31.84 3.41 15.72
C LEU A 375 -31.60 1.95 15.35
N VAL A 376 -31.47 1.64 14.05
CA VAL A 376 -31.17 0.28 13.59
C VAL A 376 -29.78 -0.16 14.06
N ASN A 377 -28.78 0.74 14.04
CA ASN A 377 -27.40 0.45 14.46
C ASN A 377 -27.25 0.19 15.97
N ASP A 378 -28.13 0.76 16.78
CA ASP A 378 -28.10 0.57 18.23
C ASP A 378 -28.77 -0.76 18.59
N LYS A 379 -27.94 -1.75 18.95
CA LYS A 379 -28.38 -3.11 19.35
C LYS A 379 -29.29 -3.12 20.58
N PHE A 380 -29.23 -2.08 21.42
CA PHE A 380 -30.00 -1.98 22.66
C PHE A 380 -31.40 -1.40 22.45
N ILE A 381 -31.68 -0.84 21.25
CA ILE A 381 -33.03 -0.37 20.92
C ILE A 381 -33.92 -1.56 20.62
N SER A 382 -34.98 -1.71 21.42
CA SER A 382 -35.98 -2.76 21.24
C SER A 382 -36.74 -2.62 19.92
N SER A 383 -37.14 -3.75 19.35
CA SER A 383 -37.89 -3.79 18.08
C SER A 383 -39.23 -3.03 18.16
N LYS A 384 -39.86 -3.02 19.34
CA LYS A 384 -41.06 -2.24 19.61
C LYS A 384 -40.84 -0.73 19.43
N LYS A 385 -39.69 -0.21 19.87
CA LYS A 385 -39.33 1.21 19.66
C LYS A 385 -39.08 1.52 18.18
N LEU A 386 -38.43 0.61 17.45
CA LEU A 386 -38.23 0.74 16.01
C LEU A 386 -39.57 0.79 15.25
N ALA A 387 -40.49 -0.12 15.57
CA ALA A 387 -41.83 -0.15 14.98
C ALA A 387 -42.64 1.11 15.31
N ALA A 388 -42.63 1.57 16.55
CA ALA A 388 -43.29 2.81 16.94
C ALA A 388 -42.74 4.04 16.19
N PHE A 389 -41.42 4.10 15.98
CA PHE A 389 -40.80 5.14 15.16
C PHE A 389 -41.21 5.03 13.68
N SER A 390 -41.17 3.83 13.10
CA SER A 390 -41.58 3.57 11.72
C SER A 390 -43.03 3.99 11.47
N ASN A 391 -43.97 3.51 12.30
CA ASN A 391 -45.40 3.83 12.19
C ASN A 391 -45.67 5.32 12.36
N LYS A 392 -45.01 5.99 13.31
CA LYS A 392 -45.16 7.44 13.52
C LYS A 392 -44.70 8.26 12.32
N ASN A 393 -43.68 7.81 11.60
CA ASN A 393 -43.01 8.58 10.55
C ASN A 393 -43.09 7.93 9.17
N GLN A 394 -44.05 7.03 8.93
CA GLN A 394 -44.09 6.16 7.75
C GLN A 394 -44.03 6.93 6.42
N GLU A 395 -44.86 7.97 6.29
CA GLU A 395 -44.93 8.80 5.07
C GLU A 395 -43.62 9.56 4.83
N THR A 396 -43.08 10.20 5.88
CA THR A 396 -41.82 10.95 5.81
C THR A 396 -40.65 10.04 5.50
N LEU A 397 -40.55 8.88 6.15
CA LEU A 397 -39.49 7.90 5.92
C LEU A 397 -39.54 7.38 4.48
N LYS A 398 -40.73 7.05 3.96
CA LYS A 398 -40.90 6.63 2.55
C LYS A 398 -40.46 7.73 1.57
N LYS A 399 -40.87 8.97 1.83
CA LYS A 399 -40.47 10.12 1.00
C LYS A 399 -38.97 10.35 1.03
N GLU A 400 -38.37 10.42 2.21
CA GLU A 400 -36.92 10.62 2.36
C GLU A 400 -36.11 9.47 1.75
N THR A 401 -36.58 8.21 1.83
CA THR A 401 -35.95 7.08 1.14
C THR A 401 -36.02 7.23 -0.39
N GLN A 402 -37.14 7.72 -0.94
CA GLN A 402 -37.26 8.00 -2.36
C GLN A 402 -36.32 9.14 -2.80
N ASP A 403 -36.27 10.24 -2.02
CA ASP A 403 -35.38 11.37 -2.26
C ASP A 403 -33.91 10.94 -2.17
N PHE A 404 -33.58 10.08 -1.20
CA PHE A 404 -32.27 9.46 -1.06
C PHE A 404 -31.90 8.60 -2.27
N ARG A 405 -32.80 7.73 -2.74
CA ARG A 405 -32.62 6.96 -3.99
C ARG A 405 -32.36 7.90 -5.18
N ASN A 406 -33.15 8.96 -5.33
CA ASN A 406 -33.01 9.89 -6.45
C ASN A 406 -31.65 10.62 -6.40
N TYR A 407 -31.21 11.01 -5.21
CA TYR A 407 -29.86 11.53 -4.99
C TYR A 407 -28.80 10.52 -5.42
N LEU A 408 -28.91 9.26 -4.96
CA LEU A 408 -27.93 8.23 -5.29
C LEU A 408 -27.91 7.90 -6.79
N LEU A 409 -29.05 7.84 -7.47
CA LEU A 409 -29.13 7.64 -8.92
C LEU A 409 -28.38 8.74 -9.70
N LYS A 410 -28.41 9.98 -9.19
CA LYS A 410 -27.80 11.14 -9.82
C LYS A 410 -26.32 11.29 -9.52
N GLU A 411 -25.93 11.16 -8.25
CA GLU A 411 -24.58 11.52 -7.77
C GLU A 411 -23.72 10.28 -7.45
N LYS A 412 -24.34 9.14 -7.13
CA LYS A 412 -23.68 7.93 -6.60
C LYS A 412 -24.12 6.66 -7.34
N ASN A 413 -24.30 6.75 -8.66
CA ASN A 413 -24.60 5.59 -9.49
C ASN A 413 -23.31 5.05 -10.12
N LEU A 414 -22.90 3.87 -9.68
CA LEU A 414 -21.66 3.23 -10.12
C LEU A 414 -21.63 3.06 -11.64
N SER A 415 -22.75 2.69 -12.27
CA SER A 415 -22.86 2.45 -13.71
C SER A 415 -22.48 3.70 -14.53
N LEU A 416 -22.85 4.88 -14.04
CA LEU A 416 -22.56 6.16 -14.69
C LEU A 416 -21.12 6.58 -14.38
N ASN A 417 -20.74 6.56 -13.11
CA ASN A 417 -19.50 7.14 -12.63
C ASN A 417 -18.26 6.31 -13.02
N ILE A 418 -18.36 4.98 -13.05
CA ILE A 418 -17.23 4.11 -13.46
C ILE A 418 -16.86 4.32 -14.94
N THR A 419 -17.85 4.59 -15.78
CA THR A 419 -17.66 4.73 -17.23
C THR A 419 -16.78 5.93 -17.55
N ALA A 420 -16.98 7.06 -16.88
CA ALA A 420 -16.11 8.24 -17.01
C ALA A 420 -14.66 7.93 -16.58
N TYR A 421 -14.50 7.19 -15.48
CA TYR A 421 -13.18 6.79 -14.99
C TYR A 421 -12.46 5.85 -15.97
N ILE A 422 -13.17 4.85 -16.50
CA ILE A 422 -12.64 3.95 -17.53
C ILE A 422 -12.18 4.73 -18.76
N ARG A 423 -12.97 5.69 -19.25
CA ARG A 423 -12.56 6.53 -20.40
C ARG A 423 -11.27 7.28 -20.09
N SER A 424 -11.19 7.95 -18.94
CA SER A 424 -9.98 8.63 -18.49
C SER A 424 -8.78 7.68 -18.49
N MET A 425 -8.93 6.50 -17.87
CA MET A 425 -7.89 5.47 -17.83
C MET A 425 -7.44 4.98 -19.20
N LEU A 426 -8.30 5.01 -20.20
CA LEU A 426 -7.97 4.59 -21.57
C LEU A 426 -7.36 5.72 -22.42
N THR A 427 -7.40 6.98 -21.98
CA THR A 427 -6.96 8.14 -22.75
C THR A 427 -5.79 8.90 -22.14
N LEU A 428 -5.62 8.86 -20.82
CA LEU A 428 -4.52 9.56 -20.15
C LEU A 428 -3.15 9.07 -20.63
N SER A 429 -2.21 10.02 -20.71
CA SER A 429 -0.79 9.74 -20.92
C SER A 429 -0.19 9.04 -19.71
N THR A 430 0.99 8.45 -19.87
CA THR A 430 1.72 7.79 -18.78
C THR A 430 2.00 8.76 -17.63
N TYR A 431 2.37 10.01 -17.93
CA TYR A 431 2.57 11.06 -16.93
C TYR A 431 1.31 11.39 -16.12
N GLU A 432 0.18 11.63 -16.77
CA GLU A 432 -1.07 11.96 -16.04
C GLU A 432 -1.61 10.76 -15.26
N LEU A 433 -1.39 9.53 -15.74
CA LEU A 433 -1.69 8.33 -14.97
C LEU A 433 -0.80 8.20 -13.73
N PHE A 434 0.49 8.49 -13.86
CA PHE A 434 1.40 8.49 -12.71
C PHE A 434 0.97 9.51 -11.65
N LYS A 435 0.58 10.73 -12.05
CA LYS A 435 0.04 11.73 -11.11
C LYS A 435 -1.22 11.22 -10.41
N THR A 436 -2.16 10.68 -11.19
CA THR A 436 -3.38 10.07 -10.66
C THR A 436 -3.05 8.94 -9.68
N PHE A 437 -1.99 8.17 -9.94
CA PHE A 437 -1.51 7.10 -9.09
C PHE A 437 -0.93 7.58 -7.77
N ILE A 438 -0.08 8.61 -7.78
CA ILE A 438 0.45 9.24 -6.57
C ILE A 438 -0.69 9.80 -5.71
N ASP A 439 -1.64 10.51 -6.31
CA ASP A 439 -2.80 11.06 -5.60
C ASP A 439 -3.68 9.94 -5.02
N ASN A 440 -3.89 8.88 -5.80
CA ASN A 440 -4.69 7.74 -5.40
C ASN A 440 -4.05 6.97 -4.24
N MET A 441 -2.73 6.85 -4.22
CA MET A 441 -1.96 6.21 -3.15
C MET A 441 -2.09 6.98 -1.84
N SER A 442 -1.95 8.31 -1.88
CA SER A 442 -2.18 9.18 -0.72
C SER A 442 -3.61 9.03 -0.18
N GLN A 443 -4.61 9.01 -1.07
CA GLN A 443 -6.03 8.94 -0.67
C GLN A 443 -6.47 7.54 -0.20
N ASN A 444 -5.83 6.49 -0.68
CA ASN A 444 -6.18 5.09 -0.43
C ASN A 444 -5.00 4.29 0.12
N PHE A 445 -4.22 4.90 1.02
CA PHE A 445 -2.98 4.36 1.56
C PHE A 445 -3.11 2.90 2.01
N ASN A 446 -4.19 2.57 2.73
CA ASN A 446 -4.48 1.22 3.24
C ASN A 446 -4.63 0.15 2.14
N TYR A 447 -4.83 0.50 0.88
CA TYR A 447 -4.79 -0.48 -0.20
C TYR A 447 -3.35 -0.88 -0.56
N TYR A 448 -2.39 0.04 -0.43
CA TYR A 448 -1.00 -0.11 -0.88
C TYR A 448 -0.04 -0.56 0.22
N VAL A 449 -0.49 -0.61 1.48
CA VAL A 449 0.32 -1.10 2.61
C VAL A 449 0.84 -2.50 2.31
N SER A 450 2.13 -2.72 2.53
CA SER A 450 2.79 -4.00 2.26
C SER A 450 3.52 -4.58 3.46
N GLU A 451 3.79 -3.79 4.51
CA GLU A 451 4.54 -4.23 5.69
C GLU A 451 4.18 -3.42 6.96
N GLN A 452 4.60 -3.92 8.12
CA GLN A 452 4.54 -3.21 9.40
C GLN A 452 5.88 -2.53 9.66
N GLY A 453 5.86 -1.20 9.78
CA GLY A 453 7.01 -0.40 10.18
C GLY A 453 7.20 -0.36 11.70
N ALA A 454 8.04 0.56 12.15
CA ALA A 454 8.27 0.81 13.58
C ALA A 454 6.95 1.09 14.33
N CYS A 455 6.87 0.65 15.60
CA CYS A 455 5.69 0.79 16.44
C CYS A 455 4.40 0.16 15.86
N ASN A 456 4.52 -0.86 15.01
CA ASN A 456 3.41 -1.55 14.34
C ASN A 456 2.56 -0.65 13.41
N LYS A 457 3.13 0.47 12.93
CA LYS A 457 2.48 1.33 11.94
C LYS A 457 2.44 0.63 10.59
N ALA A 458 1.30 0.66 9.91
CA ALA A 458 1.19 0.19 8.53
C ALA A 458 1.98 1.11 7.58
N ILE A 459 2.86 0.55 6.75
CA ILE A 459 3.68 1.31 5.79
C ILE A 459 3.66 0.69 4.39
N ILE A 460 4.01 1.49 3.38
CA ILE A 460 4.30 1.00 2.03
C ILE A 460 5.80 0.74 1.95
N GLY A 461 6.18 -0.52 1.85
CA GLY A 461 7.58 -0.90 1.83
C GLY A 461 8.30 -0.37 0.60
N SER A 462 9.57 -0.01 0.77
CA SER A 462 10.40 0.61 -0.29
C SER A 462 10.44 -0.20 -1.59
N MET A 463 10.43 -1.54 -1.48
CA MET A 463 10.40 -2.44 -2.63
C MET A 463 9.06 -2.41 -3.37
N SER A 464 7.95 -2.44 -2.63
CA SER A 464 6.60 -2.33 -3.19
C SER A 464 6.43 -1.00 -3.91
N LEU A 465 6.85 0.09 -3.26
CA LEU A 465 6.79 1.43 -3.85
C LEU A 465 7.65 1.55 -5.10
N PHE A 466 8.85 0.98 -5.08
CA PHE A 466 9.71 0.90 -6.27
C PHE A 466 9.01 0.16 -7.42
N ASP A 467 8.44 -1.01 -7.18
CA ASP A 467 7.84 -1.83 -8.24
C ASP A 467 6.64 -1.09 -8.88
N HIS A 468 5.85 -0.40 -8.05
CA HIS A 468 4.78 0.47 -8.50
C HIS A 468 5.27 1.66 -9.34
N PHE A 469 6.36 2.32 -8.96
CA PHE A 469 6.90 3.46 -9.72
C PHE A 469 7.56 3.04 -11.01
N ASN A 470 8.37 1.97 -10.94
CA ASN A 470 9.09 1.41 -12.07
C ASN A 470 8.13 0.99 -13.20
N PHE A 471 6.92 0.53 -12.86
CA PHE A 471 5.86 0.27 -13.86
C PHE A 471 5.61 1.48 -14.77
N TYR A 472 5.47 2.68 -14.20
CA TYR A 472 5.23 3.90 -14.99
C TYR A 472 6.50 4.43 -15.65
N LEU A 473 7.63 4.37 -14.93
CA LEU A 473 8.90 4.87 -15.45
C LEU A 473 9.40 4.05 -16.64
N GLU A 474 9.20 2.73 -16.68
CA GLU A 474 9.59 1.90 -17.84
C GLU A 474 8.87 2.29 -19.13
N GLU A 475 7.65 2.82 -19.05
CA GLU A 475 6.86 3.26 -20.21
C GLU A 475 7.09 4.74 -20.59
N ALA A 476 7.73 5.51 -19.71
CA ALA A 476 7.88 6.96 -19.85
C ALA A 476 9.14 7.36 -20.63
N GLU A 477 9.05 8.47 -21.38
CA GLU A 477 10.23 9.08 -21.98
C GLU A 477 11.12 9.78 -20.92
N SER A 478 12.41 9.99 -21.20
CA SER A 478 13.36 10.57 -20.23
C SER A 478 12.93 11.93 -19.67
N HIS A 479 12.25 12.76 -20.45
CA HIS A 479 11.73 14.04 -19.97
C HIS A 479 10.53 13.85 -19.03
N GLU A 480 9.62 12.94 -19.35
CA GLU A 480 8.46 12.59 -18.50
C GLU A 480 8.90 11.96 -17.18
N LYS A 481 9.92 11.09 -17.19
CA LYS A 481 10.48 10.48 -15.97
C LYS A 481 10.91 11.52 -14.94
N ASN A 482 11.56 12.59 -15.40
CA ASN A 482 11.96 13.69 -14.51
C ASN A 482 10.74 14.42 -13.93
N SER A 483 9.73 14.71 -14.76
CA SER A 483 8.47 15.32 -14.30
C SER A 483 7.69 14.43 -13.33
N MET A 484 7.67 13.11 -13.53
CA MET A 484 7.08 12.14 -12.61
C MET A 484 7.78 12.21 -11.25
N MET A 485 9.11 12.18 -11.26
CA MET A 485 9.89 12.21 -10.02
C MET A 485 9.75 13.54 -9.27
N SER A 486 9.68 14.67 -9.96
CA SER A 486 9.33 15.95 -9.33
C SER A 486 7.96 15.89 -8.65
N TYR A 487 6.94 15.35 -9.33
CA TYR A 487 5.60 15.21 -8.75
C TYR A 487 5.57 14.32 -7.51
N PHE A 488 6.28 13.18 -7.55
CA PHE A 488 6.40 12.30 -6.39
C PHE A 488 7.08 13.02 -5.20
N ILE A 489 8.18 13.73 -5.44
CA ILE A 489 8.91 14.45 -4.38
C ILE A 489 8.01 15.52 -3.74
N GLU A 490 7.19 16.23 -4.51
CA GLU A 490 6.23 17.22 -3.99
C GLU A 490 5.15 16.60 -3.08
N HIS A 491 4.83 15.31 -3.28
CA HIS A 491 3.77 14.61 -2.55
C HIS A 491 4.29 13.55 -1.57
N ILE A 492 5.61 13.45 -1.39
CA ILE A 492 6.23 12.35 -0.64
C ILE A 492 5.75 12.28 0.81
N ASP A 493 5.57 13.43 1.47
CA ASP A 493 5.13 13.52 2.86
C ASP A 493 3.68 13.04 3.07
N GLN A 494 2.89 12.94 1.99
CA GLN A 494 1.53 12.38 2.05
C GLN A 494 1.52 10.85 1.92
N ILE A 495 2.63 10.26 1.45
CA ILE A 495 2.75 8.83 1.17
C ILE A 495 3.64 8.17 2.23
N ILE A 496 4.73 8.82 2.64
CA ILE A 496 5.74 8.28 3.54
C ILE A 496 6.04 9.30 4.64
N ASP A 497 6.15 8.83 5.88
CA ASP A 497 6.66 9.66 6.98
C ASP A 497 8.19 9.64 6.96
N VAL A 498 8.77 10.50 6.10
CA VAL A 498 10.21 10.61 5.86
C VAL A 498 11.05 10.96 7.10
N LYS A 499 10.42 11.33 8.22
CA LYS A 499 11.10 11.53 9.51
C LYS A 499 11.35 10.23 10.25
N THR A 500 10.62 9.18 9.91
CA THR A 500 10.65 7.88 10.59
C THR A 500 10.98 6.72 9.65
N GLU A 501 10.73 6.87 8.35
CA GLU A 501 10.91 5.84 7.33
C GLU A 501 12.06 6.23 6.39
N SER A 502 13.03 5.33 6.21
CA SER A 502 14.15 5.57 5.31
C SER A 502 13.76 5.33 3.85
N ILE A 503 13.68 6.42 3.07
CA ILE A 503 13.36 6.39 1.64
C ILE A 503 14.59 6.24 0.74
N ILE A 504 15.78 6.16 1.33
CA ILE A 504 17.04 6.13 0.59
C ILE A 504 17.14 4.91 -0.33
N HIS A 505 16.63 3.76 0.13
CA HIS A 505 16.65 2.51 -0.61
C HIS A 505 15.77 2.57 -1.87
N LEU A 506 14.63 3.26 -1.78
CA LEU A 506 13.77 3.53 -2.94
C LEU A 506 14.52 4.38 -3.97
N LEU A 507 15.05 5.53 -3.55
CA LEU A 507 15.72 6.48 -4.47
C LEU A 507 16.99 5.89 -5.08
N SER A 508 17.78 5.15 -4.29
CA SER A 508 18.96 4.42 -4.74
C SER A 508 18.61 3.42 -5.83
N LYS A 509 17.56 2.59 -5.60
CA LYS A 509 17.13 1.60 -6.59
C LYS A 509 16.58 2.24 -7.85
N LEU A 510 15.80 3.32 -7.72
CA LEU A 510 15.30 4.09 -8.87
C LEU A 510 16.45 4.66 -9.71
N LYS A 511 17.46 5.27 -9.09
CA LYS A 511 18.64 5.79 -9.79
C LYS A 511 19.45 4.69 -10.48
N ARG A 512 19.59 3.53 -9.85
CA ARG A 512 20.30 2.39 -10.45
C ARG A 512 19.63 1.87 -11.72
N ILE A 513 18.29 1.85 -11.75
CA ILE A 513 17.51 1.34 -12.90
C ILE A 513 17.25 2.44 -13.95
N HIS A 514 17.12 3.69 -13.51
CA HIS A 514 16.86 4.86 -14.34
C HIS A 514 17.87 5.99 -14.05
N PRO A 515 19.14 5.85 -14.46
CA PRO A 515 20.21 6.80 -14.15
C PRO A 515 19.99 8.20 -14.75
N GLU A 516 19.10 8.33 -15.73
CA GLU A 516 18.70 9.59 -16.36
C GLU A 516 17.78 10.48 -15.51
N ILE A 517 17.18 9.89 -14.46
CA ILE A 517 16.31 10.62 -13.54
C ILE A 517 17.16 11.57 -12.69
N LYS A 518 16.69 12.80 -12.52
CA LYS A 518 17.22 13.78 -11.58
C LYS A 518 16.34 13.84 -10.34
N ILE A 519 16.94 13.75 -9.17
CA ILE A 519 16.23 13.77 -7.89
C ILE A 519 16.65 15.03 -7.13
N SER A 520 15.90 16.10 -7.35
CA SER A 520 16.15 17.42 -6.77
C SER A 520 15.38 17.57 -5.45
N LEU A 521 16.03 17.26 -4.32
CA LEU A 521 15.44 17.36 -2.98
C LEU A 521 15.70 18.72 -2.32
N SER A 522 14.82 19.12 -1.39
CA SER A 522 15.01 20.28 -0.52
C SER A 522 15.94 19.96 0.66
N HIS A 523 16.49 21.00 1.29
CA HIS A 523 17.34 20.81 2.47
C HIS A 523 16.61 20.08 3.61
N SER A 524 15.35 20.44 3.89
CA SER A 524 14.56 19.82 4.96
C SER A 524 14.30 18.34 4.72
N LEU A 525 14.03 17.94 3.47
CA LEU A 525 13.79 16.54 3.11
C LEU A 525 15.07 15.72 3.26
N LEU A 526 16.21 16.23 2.81
CA LEU A 526 17.51 15.58 2.99
C LEU A 526 17.89 15.42 4.47
N VAL A 527 17.64 16.43 5.30
CA VAL A 527 17.87 16.33 6.76
C VAL A 527 16.97 15.25 7.38
N ASN A 528 15.67 15.23 7.05
CA ASN A 528 14.76 14.22 7.58
C ASN A 528 15.17 12.80 7.16
N MET A 529 15.57 12.62 5.89
CA MET A 529 16.09 11.34 5.40
C MET A 529 17.32 10.87 6.16
N LEU A 530 18.30 11.76 6.37
CA LEU A 530 19.50 11.45 7.14
C LEU A 530 19.16 11.05 8.58
N CYS A 531 18.24 11.78 9.21
CA CYS A 531 17.76 11.45 10.55
C CYS A 531 17.08 10.06 10.58
N ALA A 532 16.15 9.78 9.66
CA ALA A 532 15.44 8.51 9.59
C ALA A 532 16.39 7.33 9.36
N GLU A 533 17.34 7.48 8.42
CA GLU A 533 18.38 6.48 8.15
C GLU A 533 19.23 6.23 9.39
N SER A 534 19.67 7.30 10.07
CA SER A 534 20.52 7.18 11.26
C SER A 534 19.81 6.48 12.43
N MET A 535 18.50 6.66 12.55
CA MET A 535 17.68 6.03 13.59
C MET A 535 17.42 4.55 13.32
N SER A 536 17.45 4.12 12.06
CA SER A 536 17.22 2.71 11.70
C SER A 536 18.34 1.77 12.18
N HIS A 537 19.54 2.30 12.43
CA HIS A 537 20.73 1.53 12.84
C HIS A 537 21.16 1.78 14.29
N THR A 538 20.24 2.09 15.21
CA THR A 538 20.58 2.21 16.64
C THR A 538 20.90 0.83 17.26
N SER A 539 22.13 0.35 17.10
CA SER A 539 22.64 -0.85 17.76
C SER A 539 23.25 -0.53 19.13
N SER A 540 22.97 -1.35 20.15
CA SER A 540 23.69 -1.32 21.43
C SER A 540 25.04 -2.05 21.29
N ILE A 541 26.12 -1.32 21.01
CA ILE A 541 27.45 -1.90 20.73
C ILE A 541 28.29 -1.96 22.02
N GLU A 542 28.82 -3.14 22.37
CA GLU A 542 29.85 -3.39 23.39
C GLU A 542 31.25 -3.60 22.76
N TRP A 543 32.23 -2.77 23.13
CA TRP A 543 33.58 -2.84 22.57
C TRP A 543 34.36 -4.08 23.00
N LYS A 544 34.95 -4.80 22.02
CA LYS A 544 36.04 -5.77 22.22
C LYS A 544 37.23 -5.36 21.35
N PHE A 545 38.38 -5.22 22.00
CA PHE A 545 39.62 -4.77 21.36
C PHE A 545 40.50 -5.97 21.03
N ASP A 546 40.99 -6.04 19.80
CA ASP A 546 42.16 -6.86 19.49
C ASP A 546 43.44 -6.11 19.89
N SER A 547 44.39 -6.86 20.45
CA SER A 547 45.40 -6.34 21.36
C SER A 547 46.58 -5.60 20.71
N TYR A 548 47.19 -4.73 21.53
CA TYR A 548 48.55 -4.18 21.43
C TYR A 548 48.79 -3.19 20.29
N ILE A 549 48.50 -1.90 20.54
CA ILE A 549 49.42 -0.76 20.45
C ILE A 549 48.65 0.50 20.93
N GLU A 550 49.32 1.33 21.73
CA GLU A 550 48.90 2.67 22.20
C GLU A 550 47.72 2.74 23.19
N LYS A 551 48.04 2.64 24.50
CA LYS A 551 47.03 2.65 25.57
C LYS A 551 46.72 4.03 26.16
N ASN A 552 47.62 5.01 26.10
CA ASN A 552 47.50 6.25 26.89
C ASN A 552 47.11 7.50 26.09
N ALA A 553 47.58 7.70 24.85
CA ALA A 553 47.08 8.79 23.97
C ALA A 553 45.66 8.50 23.45
N LEU A 554 45.32 7.21 23.32
CA LEU A 554 44.00 6.74 22.94
C LEU A 554 42.94 6.92 24.04
N LEU A 555 43.29 7.11 25.32
CA LEU A 555 42.31 7.20 26.43
C LEU A 555 41.53 8.53 26.48
N GLU A 556 42.12 9.66 26.08
CA GLU A 556 41.37 10.92 25.91
C GLU A 556 40.60 10.96 24.58
N PHE A 557 41.20 10.44 23.50
CA PHE A 557 40.51 10.19 22.22
C PHE A 557 39.24 9.33 22.43
N LYS A 558 39.34 8.32 23.31
CA LYS A 558 38.25 7.40 23.68
C LYS A 558 37.05 8.05 24.35
N LYS A 559 37.18 9.17 25.10
CA LYS A 559 36.04 9.71 25.85
C LYS A 559 35.06 10.47 24.94
N GLY A 560 35.58 11.25 23.99
CA GLY A 560 34.78 11.95 22.97
C GLY A 560 34.20 11.01 21.91
N GLU A 561 34.99 10.01 21.46
CA GLU A 561 34.52 8.98 20.52
C GLU A 561 33.44 8.07 21.14
N MET A 562 33.55 7.71 22.44
CA MET A 562 32.50 6.94 23.13
C MET A 562 31.16 7.69 23.23
N GLU A 563 31.14 9.02 23.32
CA GLU A 563 29.89 9.80 23.24
C GLU A 563 29.36 9.89 21.81
N ARG A 564 30.25 9.95 20.81
CA ARG A 564 29.88 9.96 19.39
C ARG A 564 29.23 8.65 18.94
N VAL A 565 29.72 7.51 19.44
CA VAL A 565 29.22 6.16 19.07
C VAL A 565 27.91 5.78 19.79
N LYS A 566 27.47 6.56 20.78
CA LYS A 566 26.11 6.46 21.35
C LYS A 566 25.05 7.17 20.50
N ARG A 567 25.45 7.87 19.44
CA ARG A 567 24.56 8.64 18.58
C ARG A 567 23.98 7.74 17.48
N PRO A 568 22.87 8.15 16.84
CA PRO A 568 22.37 7.53 15.62
C PRO A 568 23.46 7.38 14.56
N MET A 569 23.42 6.30 13.78
CA MET A 569 24.52 5.90 12.92
C MET A 569 24.06 5.61 11.48
N LEU A 570 24.83 6.06 10.48
CA LEU A 570 24.53 5.91 9.06
C LEU A 570 25.29 4.71 8.46
N ASP A 571 24.62 3.91 7.63
CA ASP A 571 25.24 2.85 6.83
C ASP A 571 26.02 3.45 5.65
N MET A 572 27.29 3.06 5.53
CA MET A 572 28.18 3.44 4.42
C MET A 572 27.61 3.10 3.04
N ASN A 573 26.87 2.00 2.89
CA ASN A 573 26.27 1.59 1.61
C ASN A 573 25.27 2.64 1.07
N ASN A 574 24.75 3.49 1.94
CA ASN A 574 23.79 4.53 1.60
C ASN A 574 24.45 5.90 1.35
N ILE A 575 25.74 6.07 1.67
CA ILE A 575 26.42 7.37 1.51
C ILE A 575 26.60 7.80 0.05
N PRO A 576 26.98 6.92 -0.90
CA PRO A 576 27.11 7.34 -2.29
C PRO A 576 25.85 7.95 -2.88
N ILE A 577 24.69 7.34 -2.61
CA ILE A 577 23.41 7.89 -3.05
C ILE A 577 23.09 9.20 -2.32
N LEU A 578 23.39 9.35 -1.02
CA LEU A 578 23.22 10.63 -0.32
C LEU A 578 24.04 11.75 -0.94
N LEU A 579 25.30 11.48 -1.28
CA LEU A 579 26.17 12.47 -1.92
C LEU A 579 25.66 12.85 -3.30
N GLU A 580 25.16 11.88 -4.08
CA GLU A 580 24.50 12.16 -5.36
C GLU A 580 23.23 13.02 -5.18
N LEU A 581 22.39 12.71 -4.18
CA LEU A 581 21.19 13.50 -3.87
C LEU A 581 21.52 14.92 -3.41
N ILE A 582 22.59 15.10 -2.62
CA ILE A 582 23.10 16.43 -2.22
C ILE A 582 23.61 17.19 -3.45
N ALA A 583 24.29 16.50 -4.37
CA ALA A 583 24.79 17.11 -5.61
C ALA A 583 23.65 17.70 -6.45
N GLU A 584 22.57 16.92 -6.63
CA GLU A 584 21.39 17.27 -7.44
C GLU A 584 20.35 18.15 -6.71
N SER A 585 20.56 18.40 -5.42
CA SER A 585 19.61 19.14 -4.57
C SER A 585 19.45 20.62 -4.93
N GLN A 586 18.40 21.24 -4.36
CA GLN A 586 18.16 22.68 -4.41
C GLN A 586 18.95 23.46 -3.34
N CYS A 587 19.85 22.79 -2.61
CA CYS A 587 20.56 23.37 -1.47
C CYS A 587 21.56 24.45 -1.90
N THR A 588 21.64 25.49 -1.09
CA THR A 588 22.75 26.45 -1.08
C THR A 588 24.06 25.75 -0.67
N SER A 589 25.19 26.37 -0.99
CA SER A 589 26.50 25.82 -0.60
C SER A 589 26.65 25.64 0.92
N THR A 590 26.10 26.54 1.73
CA THR A 590 26.10 26.42 3.20
C THR A 590 25.28 25.23 3.66
N GLU A 591 24.10 25.00 3.09
CA GLU A 591 23.27 23.84 3.41
C GLU A 591 23.93 22.52 2.99
N LYS A 592 24.58 22.48 1.82
CA LYS A 592 25.36 21.31 1.37
C LYS A 592 26.50 21.00 2.35
N ALA A 593 27.25 22.02 2.78
CA ALA A 593 28.32 21.85 3.77
C ALA A 593 27.79 21.33 5.11
N ASN A 594 26.63 21.83 5.58
CA ASN A 594 25.99 21.35 6.80
C ASN A 594 25.52 19.89 6.70
N LEU A 595 24.97 19.49 5.54
CA LEU A 595 24.57 18.09 5.30
C LEU A 595 25.78 17.16 5.29
N LEU A 596 26.88 17.55 4.64
CA LEU A 596 28.13 16.79 4.66
C LEU A 596 28.69 16.66 6.08
N GLN A 597 28.66 17.74 6.87
CA GLN A 597 29.05 17.69 8.28
C GLN A 597 28.17 16.72 9.09
N SER A 598 26.85 16.74 8.86
CA SER A 598 25.93 15.82 9.51
C SER A 598 26.20 14.36 9.15
N ILE A 599 26.53 14.07 7.89
CA ILE A 599 26.96 12.72 7.47
C ILE A 599 28.22 12.32 8.23
N MET A 600 29.24 13.17 8.25
CA MET A 600 30.50 12.88 8.95
C MET A 600 30.28 12.61 10.43
N ASP A 601 29.44 13.41 11.10
CA ASP A 601 29.20 13.30 12.54
C ASP A 601 28.55 11.97 12.95
N ASN A 602 27.76 11.36 12.06
CA ASN A 602 26.92 10.18 12.32
C ASN A 602 27.35 8.91 11.55
N LEU A 603 28.53 8.83 10.93
CA LEU A 603 28.90 7.70 10.06
C LEU A 603 29.45 6.45 10.78
N ILE A 604 29.00 5.24 10.39
CA ILE A 604 29.73 3.96 10.56
C ILE A 604 30.16 3.47 9.17
N CYS A 605 31.34 2.84 9.05
CA CYS A 605 31.89 2.41 7.76
C CYS A 605 32.06 0.90 7.62
N TYR A 606 31.15 0.24 6.90
CA TYR A 606 31.28 -1.18 6.56
C TYR A 606 32.46 -1.43 5.60
N VAL A 607 33.04 -2.64 5.62
CA VAL A 607 34.21 -3.01 4.78
C VAL A 607 33.79 -3.41 3.35
N SER A 608 32.65 -2.93 2.85
CA SER A 608 32.28 -3.06 1.44
C SER A 608 33.02 -2.02 0.62
N ASN A 609 33.68 -2.45 -0.45
CA ASN A 609 34.26 -1.50 -1.40
C ASN A 609 33.13 -0.80 -2.17
N PHE A 610 33.34 0.46 -2.54
CA PHE A 610 32.44 1.14 -3.47
C PHE A 610 32.39 0.40 -4.81
N SER A 611 31.19 0.29 -5.36
CA SER A 611 30.94 -0.15 -6.72
C SER A 611 31.44 0.88 -7.74
N SER A 612 31.50 0.48 -9.02
CA SER A 612 31.92 1.39 -10.09
C SER A 612 31.01 2.62 -10.19
N ASP A 613 29.70 2.41 -10.12
CA ASP A 613 28.72 3.47 -10.31
C ASP A 613 28.79 4.51 -9.18
N GLU A 614 29.02 4.06 -7.95
CA GLU A 614 29.19 4.95 -6.78
C GLU A 614 30.45 5.82 -6.89
N ILE A 615 31.54 5.26 -7.43
CA ILE A 615 32.78 6.01 -7.68
C ILE A 615 32.55 7.08 -8.75
N ASP A 616 31.83 6.73 -9.82
CA ASP A 616 31.53 7.65 -10.91
C ASP A 616 30.58 8.78 -10.45
N SER A 617 29.58 8.49 -9.62
CA SER A 617 28.70 9.50 -9.01
C SER A 617 29.47 10.45 -8.09
N LEU A 618 30.34 9.92 -7.22
CA LEU A 618 31.18 10.73 -6.34
C LEU A 618 32.12 11.64 -7.15
N LEU A 619 32.76 11.10 -8.18
CA LEU A 619 33.64 11.88 -9.05
C LEU A 619 32.85 12.99 -9.76
N LYS A 620 31.68 12.66 -10.30
CA LYS A 620 30.80 13.64 -10.96
C LYS A 620 30.41 14.78 -10.01
N PHE A 621 30.11 14.47 -8.74
CA PHE A 621 29.81 15.50 -7.74
C PHE A 621 31.00 16.44 -7.52
N ILE A 622 32.20 15.87 -7.27
CA ILE A 622 33.42 16.67 -7.05
C ILE A 622 33.73 17.54 -8.27
N MET A 623 33.62 16.99 -9.47
CA MET A 623 33.99 17.69 -10.70
C MET A 623 32.99 18.79 -11.10
N GLN A 624 31.75 18.74 -10.59
CA GLN A 624 30.71 19.73 -10.88
C GLN A 624 30.61 20.83 -9.81
N GLU A 625 31.08 20.57 -8.59
CA GLU A 625 31.01 21.52 -7.48
C GLU A 625 32.03 22.64 -7.63
N LYS A 626 31.58 23.89 -7.49
CA LYS A 626 32.41 25.09 -7.68
C LYS A 626 32.68 25.81 -6.37
N ASN A 627 31.92 25.52 -5.32
CA ASN A 627 32.11 26.17 -4.03
C ASN A 627 33.29 25.54 -3.27
N PRO A 628 34.32 26.32 -2.92
CA PRO A 628 35.50 25.80 -2.22
C PRO A 628 35.21 25.19 -0.85
N ASP A 629 34.22 25.71 -0.11
CA ASP A 629 33.88 25.22 1.22
C ASP A 629 33.20 23.84 1.14
N VAL A 630 32.31 23.65 0.17
CA VAL A 630 31.67 22.34 -0.08
C VAL A 630 32.72 21.32 -0.52
N LEU A 631 33.61 21.69 -1.43
CA LEU A 631 34.71 20.82 -1.86
C LEU A 631 35.62 20.46 -0.67
N GLN A 632 36.02 21.43 0.15
CA GLN A 632 36.81 21.16 1.35
C GLN A 632 36.11 20.16 2.28
N GLN A 633 34.80 20.27 2.46
CA GLN A 633 34.02 19.31 3.25
C GLN A 633 33.97 17.91 2.62
N ILE A 634 33.84 17.79 1.30
CA ILE A 634 33.90 16.50 0.59
C ILE A 634 35.27 15.84 0.75
N PHE A 635 36.35 16.60 0.57
CA PHE A 635 37.71 16.09 0.76
C PHE A 635 37.96 15.72 2.23
N THR A 636 37.44 16.49 3.17
CA THR A 636 37.47 16.16 4.60
C THR A 636 36.74 14.83 4.86
N PHE A 637 35.54 14.67 4.30
CA PHE A 637 34.80 13.41 4.38
C PHE A 637 35.61 12.23 3.84
N LEU A 638 36.18 12.35 2.64
CA LEU A 638 36.89 11.25 1.98
C LEU A 638 38.17 10.81 2.70
N PHE A 639 38.94 11.77 3.21
CA PHE A 639 40.29 11.49 3.72
C PHE A 639 40.39 11.46 5.24
N THR A 640 39.49 12.14 5.95
CA THR A 640 39.62 12.29 7.42
C THR A 640 38.53 11.58 8.20
N THR A 641 37.35 11.32 7.62
CA THR A 641 36.28 10.66 8.36
C THR A 641 36.69 9.21 8.64
N PRO A 642 36.80 8.80 9.91
CA PRO A 642 37.25 7.46 10.26
C PRO A 642 36.25 6.40 9.82
N CYS A 643 36.77 5.25 9.40
CA CYS A 643 35.97 4.08 9.02
C CYS A 643 35.98 2.98 10.12
N TYR A 644 34.79 2.51 10.50
CA TYR A 644 34.54 1.54 11.58
C TYR A 644 33.74 0.33 11.09
N GLN A 645 34.25 -0.90 11.24
CA GLN A 645 33.51 -2.13 10.96
C GLN A 645 32.61 -2.53 12.14
N ASP A 646 31.36 -2.88 11.85
CA ASP A 646 30.48 -3.58 12.80
C ASP A 646 30.88 -5.06 12.92
N ALA A 647 31.13 -5.51 14.15
CA ALA A 647 31.52 -6.85 14.52
C ALA A 647 30.78 -7.25 15.80
N ILE A 648 29.49 -7.55 15.69
CA ILE A 648 28.57 -7.85 16.81
C ILE A 648 29.27 -8.72 17.89
N PRO A 649 29.42 -8.23 19.14
CA PRO A 649 28.80 -7.03 19.72
C PRO A 649 29.62 -5.73 19.63
N SER A 650 30.75 -5.70 18.94
CA SER A 650 31.78 -4.63 18.97
C SER A 650 31.99 -3.86 17.65
N ILE A 651 32.63 -2.68 17.73
CA ILE A 651 33.16 -1.95 16.56
C ILE A 651 34.67 -2.18 16.45
N LEU A 652 35.17 -2.42 15.24
CA LEU A 652 36.59 -2.56 14.91
C LEU A 652 37.05 -1.43 13.97
N VAL A 653 38.21 -0.84 14.27
CA VAL A 653 38.89 0.10 13.36
C VAL A 653 39.93 -0.65 12.54
N HIS A 654 39.81 -0.60 11.22
CA HIS A 654 40.81 -1.18 10.31
C HIS A 654 41.83 -0.13 9.89
N SER A 655 43.06 -0.26 10.35
CA SER A 655 44.16 0.63 9.97
C SER A 655 44.47 0.61 8.46
N SER A 656 44.11 -0.45 7.74
CA SER A 656 44.30 -0.58 6.28
C SER A 656 43.20 0.09 5.44
N LYS A 657 42.07 0.47 6.07
CA LYS A 657 40.95 1.16 5.42
C LYS A 657 40.44 2.30 6.32
N PRO A 658 41.30 3.30 6.61
CA PRO A 658 41.04 4.28 7.67
C PRO A 658 39.93 5.30 7.33
N SER A 659 39.58 5.47 6.05
CA SER A 659 38.62 6.48 5.60
C SER A 659 37.86 6.06 4.33
N PRO A 660 36.76 6.75 3.95
CA PRO A 660 35.97 6.44 2.76
C PRO A 660 36.78 6.34 1.46
N TYR A 661 37.84 7.13 1.30
CA TYR A 661 38.74 7.03 0.14
C TYR A 661 39.33 5.61 -0.01
N PHE A 662 39.69 4.96 1.09
CA PHE A 662 40.27 3.62 1.07
C PHE A 662 39.23 2.50 0.86
N GLN A 663 37.93 2.83 0.77
CA GLN A 663 36.89 1.91 0.30
C GLN A 663 36.76 1.87 -1.22
N ILE A 664 37.36 2.82 -1.94
CA ILE A 664 37.50 2.71 -3.40
C ILE A 664 38.45 1.52 -3.68
N PRO A 665 38.09 0.59 -4.58
CA PRO A 665 38.97 -0.53 -4.94
C PRO A 665 40.35 -0.04 -5.33
N GLU A 666 41.40 -0.64 -4.77
CA GLU A 666 42.80 -0.23 -4.94
C GLU A 666 43.18 0.04 -6.41
N LYS A 667 42.69 -0.80 -7.34
CA LYS A 667 42.91 -0.67 -8.79
C LYS A 667 42.30 0.59 -9.44
N LYS A 668 41.45 1.33 -8.74
CA LYS A 668 40.75 2.55 -9.19
C LYS A 668 41.14 3.79 -8.39
N ARG A 669 41.75 3.63 -7.21
CA ARG A 669 42.04 4.74 -6.27
C ARG A 669 42.91 5.82 -6.90
N MET A 670 44.00 5.41 -7.56
CA MET A 670 44.92 6.36 -8.19
C MET A 670 44.29 7.13 -9.33
N ASP A 671 43.52 6.48 -10.19
CA ASP A 671 42.82 7.17 -11.28
C ASP A 671 41.77 8.15 -10.75
N PHE A 672 41.04 7.77 -9.70
CA PHE A 672 40.10 8.65 -9.01
C PHE A 672 40.80 9.86 -8.39
N LEU A 673 41.92 9.64 -7.70
CA LEU A 673 42.69 10.70 -7.07
C LEU A 673 43.27 11.67 -8.10
N MET A 674 43.84 11.16 -9.19
CA MET A 674 44.36 12.01 -10.27
C MET A 674 43.23 12.87 -10.89
N GLN A 675 42.07 12.27 -11.16
CA GLN A 675 40.95 13.02 -11.74
C GLN A 675 40.42 14.10 -10.79
N THR A 676 40.22 13.78 -9.52
CA THR A 676 39.76 14.77 -8.52
C THR A 676 40.75 15.91 -8.35
N LEU A 677 42.05 15.63 -8.37
CA LEU A 677 43.10 16.63 -8.20
C LEU A 677 43.30 17.55 -9.42
N THR A 678 42.76 17.21 -10.59
CA THR A 678 42.73 18.14 -11.76
C THR A 678 41.67 19.24 -11.63
N HIS A 679 40.85 19.21 -10.58
CA HIS A 679 39.78 20.18 -10.41
C HIS A 679 40.33 21.61 -10.15
N PRO A 680 39.82 22.66 -10.83
CA PRO A 680 40.43 24.01 -10.83
C PRO A 680 40.57 24.69 -9.46
N HIS A 681 39.84 24.22 -8.45
CA HIS A 681 39.87 24.78 -7.09
C HIS A 681 40.66 23.94 -6.09
N VAL A 682 41.24 22.81 -6.50
CA VAL A 682 41.91 21.85 -5.59
C VAL A 682 43.18 22.40 -4.95
N ASP A 683 44.02 23.12 -5.69
CA ASP A 683 45.29 23.63 -5.15
C ASP A 683 45.06 24.50 -3.90
N ASN A 684 43.94 25.25 -3.90
CA ASN A 684 43.52 26.09 -2.77
C ASN A 684 42.90 25.33 -1.60
N ILE A 685 42.58 24.04 -1.78
CA ILE A 685 41.87 23.19 -0.82
C ILE A 685 42.82 22.17 -0.21
N LEU A 686 43.70 21.56 -0.99
CA LEU A 686 44.62 20.49 -0.57
C LEU A 686 45.38 20.86 0.71
N PHE A 687 45.93 22.08 0.76
CA PHE A 687 46.70 22.59 1.91
C PHE A 687 45.85 23.21 3.02
N LYS A 688 44.52 23.25 2.85
CA LYS A 688 43.55 23.61 3.90
C LYS A 688 42.91 22.38 4.55
N LEU A 689 43.20 21.18 4.04
CA LEU A 689 42.80 19.93 4.68
C LEU A 689 43.59 19.71 5.98
N THR A 690 43.10 18.79 6.82
CA THR A 690 43.85 18.41 8.01
C THR A 690 45.20 17.79 7.63
N PRO A 691 46.25 17.93 8.47
CA PRO A 691 47.56 17.34 8.18
C PRO A 691 47.52 15.84 7.86
N LEU A 692 46.59 15.11 8.50
CA LEU A 692 46.39 13.67 8.27
C LEU A 692 45.83 13.38 6.86
N ALA A 693 44.87 14.17 6.37
CA ALA A 693 44.36 14.01 5.00
C ALA A 693 45.42 14.32 3.96
N LEU A 694 46.18 15.40 4.16
CA LEU A 694 47.29 15.76 3.28
C LEU A 694 48.33 14.63 3.21
N GLN A 695 48.67 14.04 4.37
CA GLN A 695 49.54 12.89 4.44
C GLN A 695 49.01 11.70 3.62
N TYR A 696 47.74 11.31 3.77
CA TYR A 696 47.18 10.19 3.00
C TYR A 696 47.19 10.44 1.49
N ILE A 697 46.89 11.66 1.05
CA ILE A 697 46.94 12.04 -0.37
C ILE A 697 48.37 11.96 -0.90
N LEU A 698 49.34 12.52 -0.16
CA LEU A 698 50.75 12.48 -0.56
C LEU A 698 51.32 11.05 -0.53
N ASP A 699 50.96 10.24 0.47
CA ASP A 699 51.35 8.84 0.53
C ASP A 699 50.81 8.07 -0.68
N GLU A 700 49.54 8.28 -1.05
CA GLU A 700 48.96 7.61 -2.21
C GLU A 700 49.57 8.10 -3.53
N LEU A 701 49.74 9.42 -3.72
CA LEU A 701 50.31 10.01 -4.94
C LEU A 701 51.76 9.60 -5.18
N LEU A 702 52.59 9.66 -4.13
CA LEU A 702 54.04 9.55 -4.26
C LEU A 702 54.51 8.10 -4.12
N PHE A 703 53.78 7.26 -3.38
CA PHE A 703 54.29 5.97 -2.91
C PHE A 703 53.34 4.75 -3.11
N SER A 704 52.04 4.92 -3.41
CA SER A 704 51.12 3.75 -3.50
C SER A 704 51.30 2.89 -4.75
N ASN A 705 51.75 3.47 -5.86
CA ASN A 705 51.73 2.83 -7.17
C ASN A 705 52.79 1.74 -7.40
N THR A 706 53.53 1.35 -6.36
CA THR A 706 54.90 0.86 -6.59
C THR A 706 55.37 -0.34 -5.78
N TYR A 707 54.66 -0.85 -4.76
CA TYR A 707 55.34 -1.83 -3.89
C TYR A 707 54.64 -3.14 -3.55
N GLU A 708 53.31 -3.24 -3.47
CA GLU A 708 52.68 -4.50 -2.99
C GLU A 708 52.13 -5.44 -4.08
N LYS A 709 52.12 -5.04 -5.37
CA LYS A 709 51.63 -5.90 -6.49
C LYS A 709 52.64 -6.25 -7.57
N HIS A 710 53.88 -5.78 -7.48
CA HIS A 710 54.97 -6.26 -8.34
C HIS A 710 55.95 -7.04 -7.48
N ASN A 711 55.54 -8.28 -7.18
CA ASN A 711 56.34 -9.31 -6.54
C ASN A 711 57.82 -9.26 -6.93
N LEU A 712 58.67 -9.40 -5.90
CA LEU A 712 59.81 -10.32 -5.89
C LEU A 712 60.76 -10.25 -7.10
N PHE A 713 61.97 -9.74 -6.84
CA PHE A 713 63.17 -9.79 -7.70
C PHE A 713 63.26 -8.76 -8.85
N TRP A 714 64.30 -7.92 -8.74
CA TRP A 714 65.07 -7.29 -9.83
C TRP A 714 64.28 -6.84 -11.07
N GLY A 715 63.71 -5.65 -11.00
CA GLY A 715 63.26 -4.89 -12.17
C GLY A 715 63.21 -3.40 -11.84
N GLN A 716 64.11 -2.61 -12.42
CA GLN A 716 64.05 -1.15 -12.33
C GLN A 716 62.68 -0.65 -12.79
N ARG A 717 61.99 0.10 -11.92
CA ARG A 717 61.26 1.35 -12.23
C ARG A 717 60.70 1.95 -10.93
N GLY A 718 61.53 2.70 -10.21
CA GLY A 718 61.09 3.64 -9.16
C GLY A 718 60.50 4.94 -9.72
N LYS A 719 60.30 5.04 -11.05
CA LYS A 719 59.79 6.25 -11.70
C LYS A 719 58.27 6.34 -11.60
N TRP A 720 57.77 7.54 -11.34
CA TRP A 720 56.35 7.82 -11.34
C TRP A 720 55.74 7.59 -12.73
N PRO A 721 54.52 7.02 -12.80
CA PRO A 721 53.84 6.82 -14.08
C PRO A 721 53.37 8.14 -14.73
N GLN A 722 53.10 9.17 -13.92
CA GLN A 722 52.66 10.51 -14.36
C GLN A 722 53.48 11.62 -13.67
N PRO A 723 54.78 11.73 -13.97
CA PRO A 723 55.69 12.56 -13.17
C PRO A 723 55.44 14.06 -13.31
N ASN A 724 54.95 14.52 -14.47
CA ASN A 724 54.59 15.92 -14.69
C ASN A 724 53.35 16.35 -13.88
N PHE A 725 52.39 15.45 -13.73
CA PHE A 725 51.20 15.71 -12.91
C PHE A 725 51.58 15.83 -11.43
N ILE A 726 52.39 14.89 -10.93
CA ILE A 726 52.87 14.94 -9.54
C ILE A 726 53.68 16.21 -9.30
N ARG A 727 54.56 16.59 -10.23
CA ARG A 727 55.28 17.86 -10.19
C ARG A 727 54.33 19.04 -10.02
N GLN A 728 53.25 19.10 -10.79
CA GLN A 728 52.27 20.18 -10.72
C GLN A 728 51.67 20.29 -9.31
N ILE A 729 51.21 19.18 -8.73
CA ILE A 729 50.57 19.17 -7.41
C ILE A 729 51.51 19.61 -6.28
N ILE A 730 52.78 19.17 -6.32
CA ILE A 730 53.77 19.52 -5.29
C ILE A 730 54.47 20.86 -5.57
N SER A 731 54.21 21.52 -6.70
CA SER A 731 54.82 22.82 -7.03
C SER A 731 54.07 23.98 -6.36
N VAL A 732 54.20 24.07 -5.03
CA VAL A 732 53.59 25.13 -4.23
C VAL A 732 54.45 26.38 -4.14
N ASN A 733 53.81 27.56 -4.23
CA ASN A 733 54.51 28.85 -4.18
C ASN A 733 54.57 29.45 -2.76
N ASN A 734 53.71 29.01 -1.84
CA ASN A 734 53.64 29.51 -0.47
C ASN A 734 54.68 28.80 0.42
N LYS A 735 55.44 29.56 1.22
CA LYS A 735 56.43 29.01 2.16
C LYS A 735 55.81 28.11 3.23
N GLU A 736 54.60 28.42 3.69
CA GLU A 736 53.90 27.61 4.69
C GLU A 736 53.54 26.22 4.14
N GLU A 737 53.06 26.18 2.90
CA GLU A 737 52.72 24.92 2.19
C GLU A 737 53.98 24.11 1.88
N GLN A 738 55.06 24.77 1.46
CA GLN A 738 56.36 24.13 1.28
C GLN A 738 56.82 23.48 2.59
N MET A 739 56.74 24.20 3.71
CA MET A 739 57.10 23.66 5.04
C MET A 739 56.27 22.43 5.42
N LEU A 740 54.95 22.43 5.16
CA LEU A 740 54.09 21.29 5.45
C LEU A 740 54.53 20.03 4.67
N ILE A 741 54.83 20.18 3.37
CA ILE A 741 55.31 19.07 2.54
C ILE A 741 56.68 18.57 3.02
N LEU A 742 57.59 19.49 3.33
CA LEU A 742 58.94 19.16 3.80
C LEU A 742 58.90 18.40 5.13
N GLN A 743 58.10 18.85 6.09
CA GLN A 743 57.93 18.20 7.39
C GLN A 743 57.33 16.79 7.24
N TYR A 744 56.33 16.63 6.37
CA TYR A 744 55.76 15.32 6.07
C TYR A 744 56.81 14.38 5.44
N LEU A 745 57.53 14.83 4.41
CA LEU A 745 58.54 14.00 3.74
C LEU A 745 59.69 13.63 4.69
N GLU A 746 60.13 14.57 5.53
CA GLU A 746 61.13 14.29 6.57
C GLU A 746 60.67 13.15 7.49
N SER A 747 59.41 13.20 7.94
CA SER A 747 58.80 12.14 8.75
C SER A 747 58.71 10.82 7.98
N ALA A 748 58.23 10.85 6.73
CA ALA A 748 58.08 9.66 5.89
C ALA A 748 59.43 8.97 5.59
N PHE A 749 60.50 9.73 5.38
CA PHE A 749 61.85 9.18 5.16
C PHE A 749 62.44 8.55 6.42
N LYS A 750 62.14 9.10 7.61
CA LYS A 750 62.54 8.50 8.90
C LYS A 750 61.86 7.16 9.13
N VAL A 751 60.60 7.02 8.71
CA VAL A 751 59.82 5.77 8.86
C VAL A 751 60.24 4.73 7.82
N THR A 752 60.52 5.14 6.57
CA THR A 752 60.84 4.20 5.49
C THR A 752 61.89 4.79 4.53
N PRO A 753 63.18 4.40 4.66
CA PRO A 753 64.26 4.89 3.80
C PRO A 753 64.03 4.66 2.29
N TYR A 754 63.25 3.64 1.94
CA TYR A 754 62.86 3.36 0.55
C TYR A 754 62.06 4.50 -0.11
N LYS A 755 61.19 5.19 0.65
CA LYS A 755 60.44 6.36 0.13
C LYS A 755 61.38 7.49 -0.31
N LYS A 756 62.54 7.64 0.36
CA LYS A 756 63.57 8.60 -0.01
C LYS A 756 64.22 8.23 -1.35
N GLN A 757 64.57 6.95 -1.54
CA GLN A 757 65.15 6.48 -2.79
C GLN A 757 64.20 6.73 -3.97
N MET A 758 62.90 6.50 -3.80
CA MET A 758 61.90 6.81 -4.84
C MET A 758 61.85 8.29 -5.23
N MET A 759 61.96 9.20 -4.26
CA MET A 759 62.00 10.64 -4.53
C MET A 759 63.27 11.03 -5.30
N ILE A 760 64.41 10.41 -4.97
CA ILE A 760 65.69 10.59 -5.70
C ILE A 760 65.57 10.05 -7.13
N ASP A 761 64.94 8.89 -7.33
CA ASP A 761 64.75 8.29 -8.66
C ASP A 761 63.86 9.15 -9.58
N ASN A 762 63.09 10.09 -9.02
CA ASN A 762 62.24 11.06 -9.72
C ASN A 762 62.71 12.52 -9.58
N MET A 763 63.95 12.74 -9.17
CA MET A 763 64.48 14.06 -8.81
C MET A 763 64.30 15.13 -9.91
N ASP A 764 64.40 14.74 -11.18
CA ASP A 764 64.22 15.63 -12.35
C ASP A 764 62.81 16.26 -12.44
N TYR A 765 61.82 15.64 -11.78
CA TYR A 765 60.42 16.09 -11.78
C TYR A 765 60.02 16.80 -10.49
N LEU A 766 60.93 16.96 -9.53
CA LEU A 766 60.64 17.70 -8.30
C LEU A 766 60.77 19.21 -8.52
N PRO A 767 59.98 20.05 -7.83
CA PRO A 767 60.20 21.50 -7.76
C PRO A 767 61.50 21.81 -7.01
N ALA A 768 62.08 22.98 -7.29
CA ALA A 768 63.40 23.38 -6.80
C ALA A 768 63.57 23.23 -5.28
N TYR A 769 62.57 23.64 -4.50
CA TYR A 769 62.64 23.57 -3.03
C TYR A 769 62.71 22.12 -2.50
N LEU A 770 62.12 21.14 -3.20
CA LEU A 770 62.24 19.72 -2.84
C LEU A 770 63.57 19.11 -3.30
N GLN A 771 64.11 19.55 -4.44
CA GLN A 771 65.45 19.15 -4.87
C GLN A 771 66.51 19.65 -3.88
N GLU A 772 66.40 20.91 -3.45
CA GLU A 772 67.27 21.50 -2.42
C GLU A 772 67.16 20.76 -1.08
N PHE A 773 65.94 20.42 -0.66
CA PHE A 773 65.71 19.63 0.54
C PHE A 773 66.37 18.24 0.48
N LEU A 774 66.21 17.51 -0.62
CA LEU A 774 66.82 16.18 -0.78
C LEU A 774 68.35 16.23 -0.90
N ASN A 775 68.89 17.32 -1.44
CA ASN A 775 70.33 17.59 -1.52
C ASN A 775 70.92 18.16 -0.22
N SER A 776 70.08 18.56 0.76
CA SER A 776 70.55 19.11 2.02
C SER A 776 71.19 18.04 2.89
N THR A 777 72.35 18.37 3.47
CA THR A 777 73.29 17.44 4.10
C THR A 777 72.74 16.74 5.35
N CYS A 778 71.69 17.29 6.00
CA CYS A 778 71.10 16.70 7.21
C CYS A 778 70.19 15.49 6.97
N LEU A 779 69.81 15.19 5.73
CA LEU A 779 69.00 14.01 5.40
C LEU A 779 69.83 12.88 4.81
N ILE A 780 71.09 13.14 4.45
CA ILE A 780 72.03 12.21 3.82
C ILE A 780 72.82 11.46 4.90
N ASP A 781 72.13 10.79 5.83
CA ASP A 781 72.78 9.81 6.69
C ASP A 781 72.14 8.43 6.52
N ASN A 782 72.97 7.52 5.98
CA ASN A 782 72.83 6.06 5.89
C ASN A 782 71.65 5.46 5.11
N LEU A 783 71.78 5.43 3.77
CA LEU A 783 71.28 4.35 2.91
C LEU A 783 72.34 3.24 2.72
N ASN A 784 73.21 3.03 3.71
CA ASN A 784 74.07 1.84 3.80
C ASN A 784 73.46 0.83 4.78
N TYR A 785 72.32 0.25 4.40
CA TYR A 785 71.95 -1.07 4.89
C TYR A 785 71.97 -2.01 3.69
N SER A 786 73.06 -2.78 3.61
CA SER A 786 73.14 -3.96 2.78
C SER A 786 71.98 -4.90 3.14
N TYR A 787 71.18 -5.27 2.13
CA TYR A 787 70.25 -6.40 2.19
C TYR A 787 70.97 -7.73 2.38
#